data_AF-A0A2P6NMQ5-F1
#
_entry.id   AF-A0A2P6NMQ5-F1
#
_cell.length_a   1.000
_cell.length_b   1.000
_cell.length_c   1.000
_cell.angle_alpha   90.00
_cell.angle_beta   90.00
_cell.angle_gamma   90.00
#
_symmetry.space_group_name_H-M   'P 1'
#
loop_
_entity.id
_entity.type
_entity.pdbx_description
1 polymer ?
#
loop_
_entity_poly.entity_id
_entity_poly.type
_entity_poly.pdbx_seq_one_letter_code
_entity_poly.pdbx_strand_id
1 'polypeptide(L)'
;MNPRKKQFLPQEDTPAKRLSLDLRSMCQMCVTQVEFETSAKNVWTTTREGASEMHFRNLLFLNLLWTVVAVADDCFYLSRCTVALPSSEPRCWNCSSGQSLPTATSSLIFQSLTDVSISLGSLAVKDITIRNSGLTWTQSNAFSISFTVENSSLALINTTLIVRESLSVDVNSASRSILEFSDSAVSSTAATLQSTHIIFTGTLNIFNSSLARLSGGRLDVHSDLSWNGLLDASASTITTKQTRFTIDTQLAATSWTLRNSTLKDAVFTFHLPLYLFNVTSDLAEEVDNDRHGLHFHRGTFISNSILSQHVDQCPLCNVRQSDLRNLPNNSTFNLGGLIRLNPQSSRGAGSHVTICDSIIDGSSDLAIETHLGVADIFRIADTIINGAWNFKGFDGADILSHSMRDIHGSSYLLLGGNWTLYNVRAKDMTVDEIIMHSSEPDGHIMIDVDRLVIDRLWISSSTSYIQLADTNAYTIHQIYLQNFYCAEFSPVRGGIPTNFSDQLESDSVCSKFVGNSSVSVNYNTTALYVTYVPPLPNITYGYSDGRDTYLRAADVDDNSFYCTDYSLEFYDLLVVDDDGTRRLITSSSSSVERHYYYKTGATRDEGGCTHKRVTIHLKKKDTDVITSKEREVDILPGDVVENQYYPWGNYNETDFWMGALDGEDSGKIRVLWNATRVHRPCGYTAELFTFNDVSALVSKEDVTLSAVQKPVVGCSVKTNVLPSLSIIYSKDGIYLRRPPYVPTPYPTYSPLTFLFPVEPSITPEDLSHIVHGATVKLDGPRINCPCGSFQIIMMMRDEKNISWTRVNDGDTLREGNHWMYLTGVCIASGDDGIGGYGRTVERELNVEGPSQLPSWVVPVSTVGVLIVIISVVVAYVVVKRRRVRYHQIQ
;
A
#
# COMPACT_ATOMS: atom_id res chain seq x y z
N MET A 1 -27.74 13.51 -22.49
CA MET A 1 -28.01 14.01 -23.86
C MET A 1 -26.75 13.86 -24.72
N ASN A 2 -26.84 14.17 -26.02
CA ASN A 2 -25.92 13.69 -27.08
C ASN A 2 -24.97 14.84 -27.59
N PRO A 3 -24.01 14.63 -28.54
CA PRO A 3 -22.63 14.27 -28.15
C PRO A 3 -21.50 14.92 -29.01
N ARG A 4 -20.26 14.39 -28.87
CA ARG A 4 -19.08 14.51 -29.79
C ARG A 4 -18.40 15.90 -29.81
N LYS A 5 -17.13 16.05 -30.23
CA LYS A 5 -16.24 15.18 -31.04
C LYS A 5 -14.82 15.03 -30.47
N LYS A 6 -14.21 13.84 -30.65
CA LYS A 6 -12.78 13.74 -30.97
C LYS A 6 -12.61 13.96 -32.48
N GLN A 7 -11.49 14.53 -32.92
CA GLN A 7 -11.02 14.43 -34.29
C GLN A 7 -9.49 14.21 -34.30
N PHE A 8 -9.02 13.47 -35.30
CA PHE A 8 -7.64 12.96 -35.47
C PHE A 8 -7.29 13.06 -36.96
N LEU A 9 -6.03 12.74 -37.33
CA LEU A 9 -5.49 12.66 -38.71
C LEU A 9 -5.09 14.02 -39.36
N PRO A 10 -4.17 14.03 -40.36
CA PRO A 10 -2.93 13.24 -40.44
C PRO A 10 -1.74 13.99 -41.14
N GLN A 11 -0.65 13.24 -41.43
CA GLN A 11 0.41 13.49 -42.43
C GLN A 11 1.44 14.60 -42.12
N GLU A 12 2.75 14.33 -42.05
CA GLU A 12 3.71 13.81 -43.06
C GLU A 12 4.17 14.89 -44.06
N ASP A 13 5.41 15.40 -43.90
CA ASP A 13 6.53 14.88 -44.70
C ASP A 13 7.91 15.44 -44.30
N THR A 14 8.84 14.51 -44.09
CA THR A 14 10.29 14.67 -44.34
C THR A 14 10.64 13.64 -45.45
N PRO A 15 11.84 13.57 -46.05
CA PRO A 15 13.08 14.32 -45.79
C PRO A 15 13.80 14.81 -47.08
N ALA A 16 14.98 15.42 -46.94
CA ALA A 16 15.97 15.48 -48.02
C ALA A 16 17.42 15.40 -47.48
N LYS A 17 18.01 14.20 -47.49
CA LYS A 17 19.47 14.02 -47.36
C LYS A 17 20.12 14.23 -48.73
N ARG A 18 21.32 14.82 -48.76
CA ARG A 18 22.48 14.18 -49.43
C ARG A 18 23.83 14.76 -49.00
N LEU A 19 24.82 13.87 -48.94
CA LEU A 19 26.24 14.20 -48.82
C LEU A 19 26.80 14.49 -50.22
N SER A 20 27.85 15.30 -50.30
CA SER A 20 28.97 15.04 -51.21
C SER A 20 30.28 15.51 -50.59
N LEU A 21 31.38 14.88 -51.01
CA LEU A 21 32.69 14.94 -50.36
C LEU A 21 33.60 16.08 -50.88
N ASP A 22 34.33 16.68 -49.93
CA ASP A 22 35.80 16.80 -49.91
C ASP A 22 36.55 17.82 -50.83
N LEU A 23 37.81 18.03 -50.44
CA LEU A 23 38.97 18.65 -51.10
C LEU A 23 39.11 20.19 -51.17
N ARG A 24 39.99 20.66 -50.28
CA ARG A 24 41.14 21.57 -50.52
C ARG A 24 40.92 23.09 -50.70
N SER A 25 41.42 23.80 -49.67
CA SER A 25 42.51 24.80 -49.78
C SER A 25 42.16 26.18 -50.40
N MET A 26 42.87 27.27 -50.11
CA MET A 26 43.96 27.52 -49.14
C MET A 26 44.02 29.02 -48.77
N CYS A 27 45.16 29.46 -48.22
CA CYS A 27 45.55 30.84 -47.91
C CYS A 27 44.97 31.39 -46.57
N GLN A 28 45.73 31.55 -45.46
CA GLN A 28 47.21 31.64 -45.30
C GLN A 28 47.81 32.77 -46.17
N MET A 29 48.44 33.82 -45.64
CA MET A 29 49.77 33.92 -45.02
C MET A 29 50.20 35.40 -45.26
N CYS A 30 51.22 36.03 -44.70
CA CYS A 30 52.36 35.66 -43.82
C CYS A 30 52.63 36.90 -42.89
N VAL A 31 53.41 36.92 -41.79
CA VAL A 31 54.89 36.80 -41.68
C VAL A 31 55.57 37.86 -42.60
N THR A 32 56.52 38.72 -42.18
CA THR A 32 57.76 38.49 -41.40
C THR A 32 58.40 39.81 -40.87
N GLN A 33 59.41 39.68 -39.99
CA GLN A 33 60.69 40.46 -39.89
C GLN A 33 60.74 42.01 -39.70
N VAL A 34 61.37 42.43 -38.59
CA VAL A 34 62.77 42.93 -38.48
C VAL A 34 63.23 44.14 -39.35
N GLU A 35 63.63 45.19 -38.62
CA GLU A 35 64.74 46.16 -38.84
C GLU A 35 64.66 47.41 -39.75
N PHE A 36 65.33 48.44 -39.21
CA PHE A 36 66.07 49.57 -39.79
C PHE A 36 65.40 50.77 -40.52
N GLU A 37 65.99 51.93 -40.18
CA GLU A 37 66.15 53.19 -40.93
C GLU A 37 64.97 54.12 -41.31
N THR A 38 64.82 55.15 -40.48
CA THR A 38 64.78 56.58 -40.86
C THR A 38 63.80 57.10 -41.92
N SER A 39 63.00 58.10 -41.54
CA SER A 39 63.42 59.49 -41.77
C SER A 39 62.64 60.48 -40.87
N ALA A 40 63.24 61.64 -40.60
CA ALA A 40 62.65 62.67 -39.73
C ALA A 40 62.39 63.96 -40.50
N LYS A 41 61.41 64.77 -40.04
CA LYS A 41 61.48 66.24 -40.08
C LYS A 41 60.38 66.96 -39.29
N ASN A 42 60.83 67.69 -38.27
CA ASN A 42 60.56 69.12 -37.99
C ASN A 42 61.46 69.44 -36.75
N VAL A 43 62.63 70.09 -36.86
CA VAL A 43 62.87 71.51 -37.22
C VAL A 43 62.13 72.40 -36.22
N TRP A 44 62.75 73.25 -35.38
CA TRP A 44 63.92 74.16 -35.53
C TRP A 44 65.04 73.85 -34.50
N THR A 45 66.37 73.87 -34.75
CA THR A 45 67.32 75.00 -35.06
C THR A 45 67.37 76.09 -33.97
N THR A 46 68.52 76.62 -33.47
CA THR A 46 69.99 76.40 -33.63
C THR A 46 70.72 77.04 -32.40
N THR A 47 72.05 77.18 -32.17
CA THR A 47 73.29 77.18 -33.01
C THR A 47 74.59 77.00 -32.17
N ARG A 48 75.67 76.50 -32.80
CA ARG A 48 77.12 76.84 -32.68
C ARG A 48 78.00 76.68 -31.40
N GLU A 49 79.13 75.98 -31.62
CA GLU A 49 80.55 76.34 -31.35
C GLU A 49 80.99 76.98 -30.01
N GLY A 50 81.92 76.31 -29.30
CA GLY A 50 82.75 76.89 -28.24
C GLY A 50 83.67 75.83 -27.59
N ALA A 51 84.95 76.13 -27.36
CA ALA A 51 85.94 75.18 -26.83
C ALA A 51 86.63 75.68 -25.56
N SER A 52 86.91 74.75 -24.63
CA SER A 52 88.03 74.85 -23.68
C SER A 52 88.33 73.48 -23.05
N GLU A 53 89.53 73.32 -22.50
CA GLU A 53 90.08 72.05 -22.01
C GLU A 53 89.79 71.76 -20.52
N MET A 54 90.34 70.62 -20.08
CA MET A 54 90.85 70.28 -18.73
C MET A 54 89.94 69.61 -17.70
N HIS A 55 90.40 68.40 -17.36
CA HIS A 55 90.37 67.74 -16.05
C HIS A 55 89.02 67.60 -15.32
N PHE A 56 88.47 66.37 -15.36
CA PHE A 56 88.40 65.58 -14.13
C PHE A 56 88.55 64.09 -14.42
N ARG A 57 89.58 63.45 -13.84
CA ARG A 57 89.78 61.99 -13.85
C ARG A 57 90.20 61.59 -12.44
N ASN A 58 89.72 60.43 -11.97
CA ASN A 58 90.00 59.85 -10.65
C ASN A 58 89.42 60.58 -9.43
N LEU A 59 88.10 60.45 -9.21
CA LEU A 59 87.55 60.39 -7.84
C LEU A 59 86.32 59.45 -7.73
N LEU A 60 86.27 58.43 -8.61
CA LEU A 60 85.21 57.42 -8.68
C LEU A 60 85.67 56.12 -7.98
N PHE A 61 86.17 56.21 -6.74
CA PHE A 61 86.83 55.06 -6.07
C PHE A 61 86.77 55.07 -4.53
N LEU A 62 85.76 55.71 -3.92
CA LEU A 62 85.67 55.81 -2.45
C LEU A 62 84.21 55.94 -1.92
N ASN A 63 83.29 55.14 -2.46
CA ASN A 63 81.88 55.11 -2.04
C ASN A 63 81.22 53.72 -2.18
N LEU A 64 82.00 52.64 -2.02
CA LEU A 64 81.60 51.26 -2.31
C LEU A 64 82.01 50.25 -1.22
N LEU A 65 82.15 50.73 0.02
CA LEU A 65 82.47 49.96 1.21
C LEU A 65 81.60 50.48 2.37
N TRP A 66 81.11 49.55 3.21
CA TRP A 66 80.15 49.76 4.32
C TRP A 66 78.63 49.70 4.02
N THR A 67 78.23 48.88 3.03
CA THR A 67 76.99 48.10 3.14
C THR A 67 77.32 46.61 3.11
N VAL A 68 77.50 45.99 4.28
CA VAL A 68 77.54 44.53 4.39
C VAL A 68 76.10 44.02 4.30
N VAL A 69 75.58 43.93 3.07
CA VAL A 69 74.41 43.11 2.79
C VAL A 69 74.86 41.67 2.99
N ALA A 70 74.24 40.97 3.93
CA ALA A 70 74.43 39.54 4.08
C ALA A 70 73.81 38.84 2.86
N VAL A 71 74.64 38.58 1.85
CA VAL A 71 74.25 37.80 0.67
C VAL A 71 73.90 36.39 1.17
N ALA A 72 72.71 35.91 0.85
CA ALA A 72 72.31 34.54 1.18
C ALA A 72 73.20 33.55 0.41
N ASP A 73 73.63 32.49 1.07
CA ASP A 73 74.47 31.49 0.43
C ASP A 73 73.61 30.45 -0.29
N ASP A 74 73.38 30.64 -1.59
CA ASP A 74 72.58 29.73 -2.39
C ASP A 74 73.37 28.47 -2.77
N CYS A 75 72.84 27.31 -2.36
CA CYS A 75 73.41 25.98 -2.53
C CYS A 75 72.54 25.12 -3.45
N PHE A 76 73.03 24.84 -4.65
CA PHE A 76 72.33 23.99 -5.63
C PHE A 76 72.70 22.52 -5.46
N TYR A 77 71.71 21.61 -5.48
CA TYR A 77 71.95 20.16 -5.46
C TYR A 77 72.27 19.61 -6.86
N LEU A 78 73.29 18.76 -6.98
CA LEU A 78 73.73 18.16 -8.24
C LEU A 78 73.33 16.68 -8.34
N SER A 79 72.46 16.33 -9.31
CA SER A 79 71.95 14.96 -9.53
C SER A 79 72.99 13.90 -9.90
N ARG A 80 74.25 14.27 -10.16
CA ARG A 80 75.31 13.37 -10.64
C ARG A 80 76.56 13.41 -9.77
N CYS A 81 76.41 13.13 -8.49
CA CYS A 81 77.51 12.71 -7.63
C CYS A 81 77.98 11.30 -8.02
N THR A 82 78.94 11.19 -8.92
CA THR A 82 79.47 9.89 -9.40
C THR A 82 80.36 9.21 -8.36
N VAL A 83 79.80 8.17 -7.73
CA VAL A 83 80.47 6.96 -7.19
C VAL A 83 81.78 7.16 -6.39
N ALA A 84 81.66 6.96 -5.08
CA ALA A 84 82.72 6.51 -4.16
C ALA A 84 84.10 7.21 -4.22
N LEU A 85 84.24 8.29 -3.43
CA LEU A 85 85.54 8.75 -2.90
C LEU A 85 85.50 8.72 -1.36
N PRO A 86 86.65 8.57 -0.68
CA PRO A 86 86.70 8.26 0.75
C PRO A 86 86.29 9.44 1.65
N SER A 87 85.96 9.09 2.90
CA SER A 87 85.42 9.95 3.94
C SER A 87 86.15 11.29 4.15
N SER A 88 85.51 12.39 3.74
CA SER A 88 85.54 13.68 4.45
C SER A 88 84.41 14.61 4.00
N GLU A 89 84.26 14.87 2.68
CA GLU A 89 83.28 15.82 2.16
C GLU A 89 82.62 15.36 0.83
N PRO A 90 81.29 15.17 0.77
CA PRO A 90 80.57 14.89 -0.48
C PRO A 90 80.17 16.19 -1.21
N ARG A 91 80.85 16.52 -2.30
CA ARG A 91 80.54 17.68 -3.17
C ARG A 91 79.29 17.47 -4.05
N CYS A 92 78.14 17.19 -3.42
CA CYS A 92 76.83 17.13 -4.09
C CYS A 92 76.09 18.48 -4.02
N TRP A 93 76.66 19.45 -3.29
CA TRP A 93 76.20 20.82 -3.19
C TRP A 93 77.16 21.75 -3.94
N ASN A 94 76.60 22.71 -4.66
CA ASN A 94 77.33 23.81 -5.28
C ASN A 94 76.86 25.11 -4.60
N CYS A 95 77.53 25.48 -3.50
CA CYS A 95 77.23 26.66 -2.69
C CYS A 95 77.98 27.89 -3.18
N SER A 96 77.30 29.03 -3.27
CA SER A 96 77.86 30.32 -3.70
C SER A 96 79.04 30.81 -2.84
N SER A 97 79.07 30.42 -1.55
CA SER A 97 80.14 30.64 -0.58
C SER A 97 81.41 29.83 -0.85
N GLY A 98 81.34 28.83 -1.73
CA GLY A 98 82.40 27.82 -1.91
C GLY A 98 82.45 26.76 -0.80
N GLN A 99 81.49 26.74 0.13
CA GLN A 99 81.40 25.70 1.16
C GLN A 99 80.99 24.34 0.57
N SER A 100 81.48 23.27 1.19
CA SER A 100 81.25 21.87 0.82
C SER A 100 79.89 21.32 1.27
N LEU A 101 79.30 21.94 2.29
CA LEU A 101 78.02 21.57 2.91
C LEU A 101 77.20 22.85 3.21
N PRO A 102 75.86 22.78 3.14
CA PRO A 102 74.98 23.89 3.54
C PRO A 102 75.07 24.21 5.03
N THR A 103 74.81 25.46 5.40
CA THR A 103 74.74 25.92 6.80
C THR A 103 73.39 26.53 7.14
N ALA A 104 73.17 26.84 8.42
CA ALA A 104 71.94 27.47 8.93
C ALA A 104 71.59 28.83 8.27
N THR A 105 72.52 29.43 7.53
CA THR A 105 72.32 30.67 6.76
C THR A 105 72.17 30.47 5.24
N SER A 106 72.42 29.26 4.74
CA SER A 106 72.34 28.92 3.31
C SER A 106 70.90 28.72 2.83
N SER A 107 70.62 29.01 1.56
CA SER A 107 69.38 28.66 0.86
C SER A 107 69.61 27.40 0.02
N LEU A 108 68.81 26.36 0.18
CA LEU A 108 68.90 25.17 -0.67
C LEU A 108 68.00 25.27 -1.89
N ILE A 109 68.55 24.95 -3.07
CA ILE A 109 67.81 24.93 -4.33
C ILE A 109 67.98 23.57 -5.01
N PHE A 110 66.89 22.82 -5.08
CA PHE A 110 66.76 21.62 -5.90
C PHE A 110 66.05 22.02 -7.20
N GLN A 111 66.71 21.88 -8.35
CA GLN A 111 66.18 22.35 -9.62
C GLN A 111 66.44 21.38 -10.77
N SER A 112 65.41 21.12 -11.59
CA SER A 112 65.49 20.28 -12.81
C SER A 112 66.03 18.87 -12.55
N LEU A 113 65.67 18.28 -11.40
CA LEU A 113 66.03 16.92 -11.01
C LEU A 113 64.96 15.93 -11.48
N THR A 114 65.33 14.68 -11.78
CA THR A 114 64.37 13.65 -12.23
C THR A 114 64.58 12.39 -11.40
N ASP A 115 63.52 11.99 -10.69
CA ASP A 115 63.39 10.77 -9.89
C ASP A 115 64.60 10.48 -8.97
N VAL A 116 65.11 11.52 -8.30
CA VAL A 116 66.28 11.41 -7.43
C VAL A 116 65.87 11.10 -5.99
N SER A 117 66.18 9.88 -5.53
CA SER A 117 66.04 9.50 -4.13
C SER A 117 67.32 9.82 -3.34
N ILE A 118 67.16 10.49 -2.19
CA ILE A 118 68.25 10.91 -1.31
C ILE A 118 67.91 10.67 0.17
N SER A 119 68.95 10.66 1.01
CA SER A 119 68.81 10.88 2.45
C SER A 119 69.67 12.07 2.83
N LEU A 120 69.06 13.05 3.52
CA LEU A 120 69.70 14.30 3.93
C LEU A 120 70.30 14.22 5.34
N GLY A 121 70.08 13.13 6.07
CA GLY A 121 70.47 13.00 7.47
C GLY A 121 69.78 14.06 8.33
N SER A 122 70.53 14.74 9.19
CA SER A 122 70.06 15.92 9.93
C SER A 122 70.58 17.19 9.25
N LEU A 123 69.67 18.08 8.87
CA LEU A 123 69.92 19.24 8.03
C LEU A 123 69.22 20.47 8.62
N ALA A 124 69.93 21.59 8.78
CA ALA A 124 69.35 22.85 9.23
C ALA A 124 69.88 24.01 8.38
N VAL A 125 68.96 24.68 7.68
CA VAL A 125 69.27 25.75 6.69
C VAL A 125 68.31 26.92 6.84
N LYS A 126 68.54 28.00 6.09
CA LYS A 126 67.66 29.18 6.09
C LYS A 126 66.39 28.91 5.31
N ASP A 127 66.51 28.59 4.03
CA ASP A 127 65.37 28.35 3.13
C ASP A 127 65.59 27.07 2.32
N ILE A 128 64.51 26.42 1.90
CA ILE A 128 64.53 25.28 0.97
C ILE A 128 63.57 25.55 -0.20
N THR A 129 64.05 25.38 -1.42
CA THR A 129 63.27 25.56 -2.64
C THR A 129 63.43 24.35 -3.56
N ILE A 130 62.32 23.79 -4.05
CA ILE A 130 62.27 22.68 -4.99
C ILE A 130 61.51 23.13 -6.23
N ARG A 131 62.15 23.11 -7.40
CA ARG A 131 61.62 23.65 -8.67
C ARG A 131 61.75 22.64 -9.81
N ASN A 132 60.68 22.42 -10.57
CA ASN A 132 60.69 21.57 -11.77
C ASN A 132 61.38 20.20 -11.55
N SER A 133 61.14 19.55 -10.41
CA SER A 133 61.95 18.41 -9.93
C SER A 133 61.13 17.21 -9.47
N GLY A 134 61.62 15.99 -9.71
CA GLY A 134 61.17 14.75 -9.07
C GLY A 134 62.14 14.30 -7.98
N LEU A 135 61.66 14.18 -6.74
CA LEU A 135 62.46 13.90 -5.54
C LEU A 135 61.80 12.89 -4.60
N THR A 136 62.64 12.05 -3.97
CA THR A 136 62.26 11.27 -2.79
C THR A 136 63.25 11.55 -1.66
N TRP A 137 62.77 11.94 -0.49
CA TRP A 137 63.58 12.08 0.72
C TRP A 137 63.31 10.90 1.65
N THR A 138 64.36 10.24 2.09
CA THR A 138 64.29 9.03 2.92
C THR A 138 65.04 9.25 4.23
N GLN A 139 64.46 8.81 5.36
CA GLN A 139 65.12 8.79 6.68
C GLN A 139 65.78 10.14 7.05
N SER A 140 65.12 11.24 6.73
CA SER A 140 65.69 12.60 6.80
C SER A 140 65.04 13.43 7.91
N ASN A 141 65.79 14.39 8.46
CA ASN A 141 65.30 15.38 9.42
C ASN A 141 65.76 16.78 8.99
N ALA A 142 64.86 17.54 8.38
CA ALA A 142 65.16 18.84 7.78
C ALA A 142 64.51 19.98 8.55
N PHE A 143 65.30 20.98 8.92
CA PHE A 143 64.86 22.24 9.51
C PHE A 143 65.12 23.41 8.55
N SER A 144 64.14 24.29 8.42
CA SER A 144 64.16 25.49 7.57
C SER A 144 63.35 26.62 8.19
N ILE A 145 63.56 27.86 7.74
CA ILE A 145 62.64 28.99 8.01
C ILE A 145 61.48 28.96 7.01
N SER A 146 61.79 28.90 5.72
CA SER A 146 60.79 28.73 4.65
C SER A 146 61.06 27.48 3.79
N PHE A 147 59.98 26.91 3.25
CA PHE A 147 60.01 25.74 2.37
C PHE A 147 59.07 25.97 1.18
N THR A 148 59.61 25.93 -0.04
CA THR A 148 58.86 26.24 -1.27
C THR A 148 58.95 25.11 -2.30
N VAL A 149 57.82 24.72 -2.88
CA VAL A 149 57.74 23.71 -3.95
C VAL A 149 56.99 24.29 -5.15
N GLU A 150 57.57 24.19 -6.35
CA GLU A 150 57.02 24.72 -7.59
C GLU A 150 57.18 23.67 -8.71
N ASN A 151 56.08 23.31 -9.38
CA ASN A 151 56.04 22.35 -10.50
C ASN A 151 56.83 21.04 -10.25
N SER A 152 56.67 20.42 -9.08
CA SER A 152 57.56 19.34 -8.63
C SER A 152 56.82 18.17 -7.98
N SER A 153 57.43 16.99 -8.00
CA SER A 153 57.00 15.83 -7.20
C SER A 153 57.99 15.64 -6.06
N LEU A 154 57.50 15.58 -4.82
CA LEU A 154 58.28 15.33 -3.62
C LEU A 154 57.60 14.26 -2.77
N ALA A 155 58.26 13.11 -2.61
CA ALA A 155 57.87 12.09 -1.64
C ALA A 155 58.77 12.19 -0.39
N LEU A 156 58.17 12.30 0.80
CA LEU A 156 58.84 12.16 2.10
C LEU A 156 58.54 10.78 2.67
N ILE A 157 59.57 9.98 2.96
CA ILE A 157 59.44 8.62 3.49
C ILE A 157 60.23 8.52 4.80
N ASN A 158 59.55 8.17 5.89
CA ASN A 158 60.09 8.13 7.26
C ASN A 158 60.94 9.37 7.55
N THR A 159 60.36 10.56 7.32
CA THR A 159 61.09 11.84 7.26
C THR A 159 60.37 12.90 8.09
N THR A 160 61.16 13.69 8.83
CA THR A 160 60.69 14.85 9.59
C THR A 160 61.07 16.14 8.87
N LEU A 161 60.11 17.03 8.67
CA LEU A 161 60.30 18.36 8.08
C LEU A 161 59.74 19.43 9.03
N ILE A 162 60.59 20.36 9.47
CA ILE A 162 60.23 21.48 10.33
C ILE A 162 60.50 22.79 9.57
N VAL A 163 59.45 23.59 9.39
CA VAL A 163 59.46 24.86 8.67
C VAL A 163 59.02 25.95 9.64
N ARG A 164 59.94 26.80 10.10
CA ARG A 164 59.69 27.74 11.19
C ARG A 164 58.56 28.72 10.87
N GLU A 165 58.42 29.14 9.61
CA GLU A 165 57.49 30.18 9.20
C GLU A 165 56.50 29.66 8.14
N SER A 166 56.94 29.46 6.89
CA SER A 166 56.03 29.22 5.75
C SER A 166 56.39 28.00 4.89
N LEU A 167 55.45 27.05 4.79
CA LEU A 167 55.42 26.01 3.75
C LEU A 167 54.55 26.51 2.58
N SER A 168 55.10 26.59 1.37
CA SER A 168 54.42 27.14 0.18
C SER A 168 54.51 26.19 -1.01
N VAL A 169 53.40 25.93 -1.71
CA VAL A 169 53.36 25.06 -2.89
C VAL A 169 52.57 25.71 -4.02
N ASP A 170 53.18 25.82 -5.21
CA ASP A 170 52.65 26.38 -6.47
C ASP A 170 51.96 27.76 -6.36
N VAL A 171 52.21 28.52 -5.29
CA VAL A 171 51.59 29.85 -5.05
C VAL A 171 51.80 30.83 -6.22
N ASN A 172 52.90 30.66 -6.97
CA ASN A 172 53.25 31.46 -8.15
C ASN A 172 53.22 30.66 -9.47
N SER A 173 52.65 29.45 -9.51
CA SER A 173 52.69 28.56 -10.68
C SER A 173 51.29 28.18 -11.19
N ALA A 174 51.23 27.85 -12.49
CA ALA A 174 50.06 27.28 -13.16
C ALA A 174 50.11 25.74 -13.23
N SER A 175 51.17 25.12 -12.70
CA SER A 175 51.36 23.67 -12.59
C SER A 175 50.65 23.06 -11.37
N ARG A 176 50.68 21.73 -11.28
CA ARG A 176 50.33 20.97 -10.08
C ARG A 176 51.54 20.19 -9.58
N SER A 177 52.03 20.51 -8.39
CA SER A 177 52.99 19.71 -7.65
C SER A 177 52.31 18.55 -6.93
N ILE A 178 53.08 17.48 -6.70
CA ILE A 178 52.67 16.30 -5.93
C ILE A 178 53.50 16.27 -4.64
N LEU A 179 52.83 16.13 -3.50
CA LEU A 179 53.46 15.87 -2.20
C LEU A 179 52.99 14.52 -1.66
N GLU A 180 53.86 13.52 -1.63
CA GLU A 180 53.59 12.26 -0.93
C GLU A 180 54.26 12.26 0.45
N PHE A 181 53.53 11.78 1.45
CA PHE A 181 54.00 11.60 2.82
C PHE A 181 53.77 10.15 3.23
N SER A 182 54.85 9.43 3.54
CA SER A 182 54.82 8.04 3.97
C SER A 182 55.51 7.91 5.33
N ASP A 183 54.75 7.52 6.36
CA ASP A 183 55.19 7.46 7.76
C ASP A 183 56.01 8.70 8.21
N SER A 184 55.56 9.89 7.82
CA SER A 184 56.34 11.14 7.89
C SER A 184 55.64 12.25 8.70
N ALA A 185 56.44 13.18 9.20
CA ALA A 185 56.01 14.26 10.08
C ALA A 185 56.38 15.64 9.50
N VAL A 186 55.38 16.49 9.26
CA VAL A 186 55.56 17.88 8.84
C VAL A 186 55.13 18.82 9.97
N SER A 187 55.91 19.87 10.21
CA SER A 187 55.58 20.95 11.13
C SER A 187 55.84 22.30 10.47
N SER A 188 54.87 23.20 10.56
CA SER A 188 54.91 24.56 10.00
C SER A 188 54.22 25.56 10.93
N THR A 189 54.54 26.86 10.85
CA THR A 189 53.62 27.88 11.41
C THR A 189 52.44 28.11 10.48
N ALA A 190 52.69 28.33 9.18
CA ALA A 190 51.65 28.40 8.17
C ALA A 190 51.98 27.54 6.94
N ALA A 191 50.95 26.98 6.29
CA ALA A 191 51.06 26.27 5.02
C ALA A 191 50.10 26.86 3.97
N THR A 192 50.57 27.09 2.74
CA THR A 192 49.75 27.52 1.60
C THR A 192 49.99 26.59 0.42
N LEU A 193 48.96 25.82 0.07
CA LEU A 193 49.04 24.66 -0.81
C LEU A 193 48.08 24.90 -2.00
N GLN A 194 48.59 25.52 -3.07
CA GLN A 194 47.80 25.90 -4.22
C GLN A 194 47.88 24.80 -5.30
N SER A 195 46.74 24.41 -5.86
CA SER A 195 46.61 23.37 -6.92
C SER A 195 47.33 22.03 -6.64
N THR A 196 47.72 21.78 -5.39
CA THR A 196 48.61 20.69 -4.99
C THR A 196 47.86 19.36 -4.91
N HIS A 197 48.50 18.27 -5.33
CA HIS A 197 48.04 16.91 -5.04
C HIS A 197 48.84 16.35 -3.86
N ILE A 198 48.19 16.19 -2.71
CA ILE A 198 48.77 15.66 -1.48
C ILE A 198 48.32 14.21 -1.32
N ILE A 199 49.24 13.32 -0.95
CA ILE A 199 49.00 11.89 -0.77
C ILE A 199 49.60 11.46 0.58
N PHE A 200 48.82 10.84 1.45
CA PHE A 200 49.29 10.23 2.70
C PHE A 200 49.28 8.70 2.56
N THR A 201 50.42 8.03 2.79
CA THR A 201 50.60 6.58 2.70
C THR A 201 51.37 6.04 3.92
N GLY A 202 51.53 4.72 4.03
CA GLY A 202 52.14 4.09 5.21
C GLY A 202 51.12 3.84 6.33
N THR A 203 51.55 3.95 7.58
CA THR A 203 50.73 3.68 8.77
C THR A 203 50.15 4.96 9.38
N LEU A 204 51.00 5.93 9.73
CA LEU A 204 50.60 7.18 10.39
C LEU A 204 51.45 8.35 9.89
N ASN A 205 50.78 9.39 9.39
CA ASN A 205 51.41 10.67 9.08
C ASN A 205 51.01 11.74 10.11
N ILE A 206 51.88 12.73 10.33
CA ILE A 206 51.64 13.84 11.25
C ILE A 206 51.79 15.16 10.48
N PHE A 207 50.77 16.03 10.55
CA PHE A 207 50.80 17.35 9.95
C PHE A 207 50.43 18.42 10.98
N ASN A 208 51.42 19.21 11.40
CA ASN A 208 51.25 20.31 12.33
C ASN A 208 51.32 21.65 11.58
N SER A 209 50.28 22.48 11.67
CA SER A 209 50.30 23.85 11.13
C SER A 209 49.32 24.72 11.89
N SER A 210 49.72 25.92 12.32
CA SER A 210 48.77 26.83 13.00
C SER A 210 47.63 27.24 12.05
N LEU A 211 47.96 27.38 10.75
CA LEU A 211 46.98 27.51 9.68
C LEU A 211 47.53 26.95 8.35
N ALA A 212 46.89 25.91 7.84
CA ALA A 212 47.05 25.47 6.46
C ALA A 212 45.89 25.97 5.58
N ARG A 213 46.21 26.34 4.34
CA ARG A 213 45.25 26.64 3.28
C ARG A 213 45.48 25.73 2.09
N LEU A 214 44.43 25.07 1.61
CA LEU A 214 44.42 24.27 0.39
C LEU A 214 43.45 24.93 -0.61
N SER A 215 43.86 25.14 -1.85
CA SER A 215 43.02 25.79 -2.87
C SER A 215 43.16 25.12 -4.25
N GLY A 216 42.04 24.61 -4.80
CA GLY A 216 42.04 23.94 -6.10
C GLY A 216 42.81 22.60 -6.14
N GLY A 217 43.07 22.00 -4.98
CA GLY A 217 43.96 20.85 -4.81
C GLY A 217 43.24 19.50 -4.66
N ARG A 218 44.03 18.46 -4.42
CA ARG A 218 43.57 17.09 -4.13
C ARG A 218 44.26 16.56 -2.87
N LEU A 219 43.52 15.84 -2.02
CA LEU A 219 43.98 15.29 -0.74
C LEU A 219 43.61 13.81 -0.65
N ASP A 220 44.56 12.94 -0.95
CA ASP A 220 44.38 11.49 -0.93
C ASP A 220 44.87 10.92 0.41
N VAL A 221 43.94 10.50 1.26
CA VAL A 221 44.26 9.95 2.59
C VAL A 221 44.23 8.43 2.52
N HIS A 222 45.41 7.81 2.62
CA HIS A 222 45.61 6.36 2.55
C HIS A 222 46.46 5.81 3.72
N SER A 223 46.48 6.55 4.83
CA SER A 223 47.02 6.18 6.14
C SER A 223 46.14 6.82 7.22
N ASP A 224 46.33 6.50 8.49
CA ASP A 224 45.85 7.38 9.56
C ASP A 224 46.64 8.70 9.56
N LEU A 225 46.01 9.79 10.03
CA LEU A 225 46.54 11.15 9.96
C LEU A 225 46.32 11.89 11.27
N SER A 226 47.39 12.26 11.96
CA SER A 226 47.33 13.21 13.07
C SER A 226 47.48 14.63 12.53
N TRP A 227 46.39 15.39 12.53
CA TRP A 227 46.36 16.78 12.08
C TRP A 227 46.24 17.73 13.27
N ASN A 228 47.13 18.72 13.37
CA ASN A 228 47.17 19.64 14.51
C ASN A 228 47.18 21.10 14.05
N GLY A 229 46.10 21.83 14.40
CA GLY A 229 45.81 23.20 14.00
C GLY A 229 44.83 23.33 12.83
N LEU A 230 44.67 24.52 12.26
CA LEU A 230 43.55 24.83 11.37
C LEU A 230 43.80 24.41 9.92
N LEU A 231 42.78 23.88 9.25
CA LEU A 231 42.74 23.70 7.78
C LEU A 231 41.56 24.48 7.18
N ASP A 232 41.82 25.29 6.15
CA ASP A 232 40.81 25.90 5.28
C ASP A 232 41.04 25.42 3.84
N ALA A 233 40.20 24.48 3.37
CA ALA A 233 40.35 23.77 2.11
C ALA A 233 39.22 24.10 1.14
N SER A 234 39.56 24.80 0.06
CA SER A 234 38.63 25.40 -0.90
C SER A 234 38.75 24.80 -2.29
N ALA A 235 37.63 24.59 -2.98
CA ALA A 235 37.58 24.06 -4.35
C ALA A 235 38.41 22.78 -4.54
N SER A 236 38.45 21.90 -3.52
CA SER A 236 39.41 20.79 -3.44
C SER A 236 38.71 19.44 -3.30
N THR A 237 39.34 18.37 -3.78
CA THR A 237 38.81 16.99 -3.69
C THR A 237 39.57 16.20 -2.63
N ILE A 238 38.86 15.55 -1.70
CA ILE A 238 39.43 14.67 -0.68
C ILE A 238 38.95 13.24 -0.94
N THR A 239 39.86 12.24 -0.97
CA THR A 239 39.49 10.84 -1.24
C THR A 239 40.17 9.83 -0.33
N THR A 240 39.59 8.62 -0.24
CA THR A 240 40.21 7.44 0.41
C THR A 240 40.30 6.25 -0.54
N LYS A 241 40.98 5.18 -0.12
CA LYS A 241 41.12 3.91 -0.89
C LYS A 241 39.99 2.92 -0.56
N GLN A 242 38.75 3.42 -0.36
CA GLN A 242 37.56 2.68 0.10
C GLN A 242 37.67 2.02 1.50
N THR A 243 38.88 1.85 2.04
CA THR A 243 39.16 1.52 3.43
C THR A 243 38.97 2.72 4.35
N ARG A 244 38.46 2.46 5.57
CA ARG A 244 38.26 3.49 6.60
C ARG A 244 39.59 3.99 7.15
N PHE A 245 39.76 5.32 7.23
CA PHE A 245 40.93 5.98 7.83
C PHE A 245 40.53 7.02 8.89
N THR A 246 41.40 7.21 9.87
CA THR A 246 41.20 8.11 11.00
C THR A 246 41.94 9.42 10.79
N ILE A 247 41.24 10.53 11.01
CA ILE A 247 41.83 11.87 11.09
C ILE A 247 41.66 12.34 12.54
N ASP A 248 42.76 12.34 13.27
CA ASP A 248 42.82 12.59 14.72
C ASP A 248 43.60 13.87 15.06
N THR A 249 43.43 14.39 16.27
CA THR A 249 44.12 15.60 16.73
C THR A 249 44.45 15.61 18.21
N GLN A 250 45.66 16.08 18.53
CA GLN A 250 46.15 16.27 19.89
C GLN A 250 45.85 17.68 20.43
N LEU A 251 45.39 18.61 19.58
CA LEU A 251 45.10 20.00 19.95
C LEU A 251 43.59 20.29 19.95
N ALA A 252 43.07 20.79 21.08
CA ALA A 252 41.65 21.13 21.23
C ALA A 252 41.16 22.27 20.30
N ALA A 253 42.07 23.09 19.77
CA ALA A 253 41.77 24.19 18.85
C ALA A 253 41.87 23.81 17.35
N THR A 254 42.23 22.57 17.03
CA THR A 254 42.17 22.05 15.66
C THR A 254 40.74 22.10 15.14
N SER A 255 40.56 22.46 13.87
CA SER A 255 39.33 22.23 13.11
C SER A 255 39.59 22.26 11.61
N TRP A 256 38.73 21.60 10.85
CA TRP A 256 38.80 21.55 9.39
C TRP A 256 37.60 22.29 8.78
N THR A 257 37.87 23.20 7.87
CA THR A 257 36.85 23.96 7.11
C THR A 257 36.96 23.59 5.63
N LEU A 258 35.88 23.06 5.05
CA LEU A 258 35.81 22.64 3.66
C LEU A 258 34.81 23.55 2.91
N ARG A 259 35.22 24.12 1.77
CA ARG A 259 34.43 25.13 1.03
C ARG A 259 34.38 24.84 -0.47
N ASN A 260 33.19 24.65 -1.06
CA ASN A 260 33.04 24.31 -2.49
C ASN A 260 33.85 23.04 -2.87
N SER A 261 33.94 22.07 -1.96
CA SER A 261 34.88 20.94 -2.00
C SER A 261 34.15 19.60 -2.05
N THR A 262 34.80 18.53 -2.51
CA THR A 262 34.16 17.21 -2.69
C THR A 262 34.84 16.12 -1.85
N LEU A 263 34.04 15.35 -1.12
CA LEU A 263 34.42 14.13 -0.42
C LEU A 263 34.07 12.93 -1.30
N LYS A 264 35.02 12.44 -2.10
CA LYS A 264 34.79 11.35 -3.06
C LYS A 264 35.40 10.04 -2.55
N ASP A 265 34.67 8.93 -2.67
CA ASP A 265 35.10 7.59 -2.23
C ASP A 265 35.62 7.62 -0.77
N ALA A 266 35.02 8.47 0.06
CA ALA A 266 35.52 8.86 1.36
C ALA A 266 34.91 8.01 2.47
N VAL A 267 35.74 7.32 3.26
CA VAL A 267 35.32 6.57 4.45
C VAL A 267 36.18 7.06 5.62
N PHE A 268 35.69 8.07 6.33
CA PHE A 268 36.48 8.83 7.31
C PHE A 268 35.92 8.76 8.72
N THR A 269 36.83 8.69 9.68
CA THR A 269 36.56 8.91 11.09
C THR A 269 37.28 10.16 11.59
N PHE A 270 36.52 11.24 11.81
CA PHE A 270 37.04 12.53 12.27
C PHE A 270 36.91 12.69 13.78
N HIS A 271 38.05 12.77 14.47
CA HIS A 271 38.12 13.12 15.89
C HIS A 271 38.34 14.63 16.13
N LEU A 272 38.06 15.46 15.13
CA LEU A 272 38.17 16.93 15.15
C LEU A 272 36.86 17.60 14.70
N PRO A 273 36.60 18.88 15.05
CA PRO A 273 35.42 19.62 14.59
C PRO A 273 35.51 19.96 13.10
N LEU A 274 34.39 19.86 12.40
CA LEU A 274 34.28 20.09 10.96
C LEU A 274 33.31 21.23 10.62
N TYR A 275 33.63 21.98 9.57
CA TYR A 275 32.75 22.98 8.97
C TYR A 275 32.65 22.76 7.46
N LEU A 276 31.51 22.23 7.00
CA LEU A 276 31.23 21.91 5.61
C LEU A 276 30.35 23.00 5.00
N PHE A 277 30.86 23.71 4.00
CA PHE A 277 30.14 24.77 3.27
C PHE A 277 30.13 24.47 1.78
N ASN A 278 28.96 24.23 1.19
CA ASN A 278 28.85 23.81 -0.22
C ASN A 278 29.77 22.62 -0.53
N VAL A 279 29.65 21.55 0.26
CA VAL A 279 30.42 20.32 0.11
C VAL A 279 29.55 19.26 -0.54
N THR A 280 30.07 18.55 -1.54
CA THR A 280 29.43 17.34 -2.08
C THR A 280 30.10 16.09 -1.51
N SER A 281 29.35 15.01 -1.30
CA SER A 281 29.94 13.68 -1.08
C SER A 281 29.30 12.61 -1.97
N ASP A 282 30.17 11.74 -2.52
CA ASP A 282 29.81 10.72 -3.50
C ASP A 282 30.02 9.31 -2.91
N LEU A 283 29.13 8.39 -3.24
CA LEU A 283 29.25 6.97 -2.89
C LEU A 283 30.04 6.22 -3.98
N ALA A 284 30.89 5.28 -3.58
CA ALA A 284 31.52 4.34 -4.50
C ALA A 284 30.47 3.38 -5.09
N GLU A 285 30.50 3.14 -6.41
CA GLU A 285 29.38 2.53 -7.15
C GLU A 285 29.11 1.03 -6.87
N GLU A 286 29.94 0.34 -6.06
CA GLU A 286 29.97 -1.14 -5.98
C GLU A 286 30.08 -1.75 -4.55
N VAL A 287 29.69 -1.06 -3.46
CA VAL A 287 29.93 -1.56 -2.07
C VAL A 287 28.64 -1.75 -1.25
N ASP A 288 28.54 -2.88 -0.55
CA ASP A 288 27.44 -3.22 0.36
C ASP A 288 27.27 -2.22 1.52
N ASN A 289 26.01 -1.97 1.91
CA ASN A 289 25.60 -0.71 2.54
C ASN A 289 26.00 -0.51 4.03
N ASP A 290 26.43 -1.54 4.75
CA ASP A 290 26.44 -1.51 6.23
C ASP A 290 27.79 -1.13 6.88
N ARG A 291 28.79 -0.66 6.12
CA ARG A 291 30.16 -0.44 6.66
C ARG A 291 30.88 0.85 6.23
N HIS A 292 30.31 1.61 5.31
CA HIS A 292 31.01 2.70 4.62
C HIS A 292 30.23 4.02 4.71
N GLY A 293 30.60 4.84 5.71
CA GLY A 293 30.01 6.14 5.98
C GLY A 293 30.99 7.12 6.62
N LEU A 294 30.49 8.32 6.93
CA LEU A 294 31.21 9.39 7.61
C LEU A 294 30.94 9.31 9.12
N HIS A 295 32.00 9.31 9.92
CA HIS A 295 31.92 9.40 11.39
C HIS A 295 32.46 10.74 11.87
N PHE A 296 31.64 11.48 12.60
CA PHE A 296 32.03 12.72 13.28
C PHE A 296 31.98 12.48 14.78
N HIS A 297 33.12 12.52 15.48
CA HIS A 297 33.17 12.37 16.95
C HIS A 297 33.12 13.71 17.71
N ARG A 298 33.09 14.83 17.00
CA ARG A 298 32.93 16.18 17.56
C ARG A 298 31.90 16.99 16.79
N GLY A 299 31.57 18.16 17.32
CA GLY A 299 30.63 19.11 16.70
C GLY A 299 30.95 19.38 15.24
N THR A 300 29.99 19.10 14.36
CA THR A 300 30.10 19.32 12.91
C THR A 300 29.04 20.31 12.44
N PHE A 301 29.45 21.30 11.67
CA PHE A 301 28.56 22.25 10.99
C PHE A 301 28.47 21.90 9.51
N ILE A 302 27.25 21.84 8.97
CA ILE A 302 26.96 21.46 7.58
C ILE A 302 26.03 22.50 6.98
N SER A 303 26.39 23.13 5.86
CA SER A 303 25.50 24.08 5.19
C SER A 303 25.68 24.16 3.68
N ASN A 304 24.57 24.37 2.97
CA ASN A 304 24.47 24.40 1.50
C ASN A 304 25.09 23.17 0.82
N SER A 305 25.15 22.04 1.52
CA SER A 305 25.93 20.86 1.15
C SER A 305 25.04 19.68 0.74
N ILE A 306 25.59 18.76 -0.05
CA ILE A 306 24.91 17.57 -0.58
C ILE A 306 25.71 16.33 -0.14
N LEU A 307 25.29 15.67 0.93
CA LEU A 307 25.99 14.50 1.47
C LEU A 307 25.26 13.20 1.09
N SER A 308 25.62 12.62 -0.06
CA SER A 308 25.05 11.36 -0.57
C SER A 308 25.59 10.11 0.15
N GLN A 309 26.70 10.26 0.88
CA GLN A 309 27.23 9.23 1.76
C GLN A 309 26.42 9.15 3.06
N HIS A 310 26.33 7.96 3.65
CA HIS A 310 25.69 7.78 4.96
C HIS A 310 26.56 8.43 6.06
N VAL A 311 25.93 9.10 7.02
CA VAL A 311 26.58 9.61 8.23
C VAL A 311 26.25 8.64 9.35
N ASP A 312 27.25 7.87 9.79
CA ASP A 312 27.09 6.79 10.76
C ASP A 312 26.99 7.32 12.19
N GLN A 313 27.60 8.48 12.48
CA GLN A 313 27.61 9.10 13.81
C GLN A 313 27.83 10.61 13.73
N CYS A 314 27.03 11.40 14.45
CA CYS A 314 27.29 12.83 14.68
C CYS A 314 26.68 13.32 16.02
N PRO A 315 27.37 13.20 17.17
CA PRO A 315 26.78 13.46 18.49
C PRO A 315 26.35 14.92 18.68
N LEU A 316 26.91 15.85 17.89
CA LEU A 316 26.44 17.22 17.75
C LEU A 316 26.56 17.66 16.28
N CYS A 317 25.42 17.78 15.58
CA CYS A 317 25.37 18.19 14.18
C CYS A 317 24.51 19.45 13.99
N ASN A 318 25.12 20.51 13.45
CA ASN A 318 24.45 21.76 13.13
C ASN A 318 24.26 21.83 11.61
N VAL A 319 23.04 21.54 11.12
CA VAL A 319 22.75 21.41 9.69
C VAL A 319 21.85 22.55 9.23
N ARG A 320 22.25 23.28 8.18
CA ARG A 320 21.41 24.35 7.61
C ARG A 320 21.37 24.37 6.09
N GLN A 321 20.17 24.27 5.52
CA GLN A 321 19.93 24.35 4.07
C GLN A 321 20.77 23.30 3.33
N SER A 322 20.45 22.00 3.40
CA SER A 322 21.33 20.93 2.89
C SER A 322 20.57 19.64 2.56
N ASP A 323 21.07 18.93 1.56
CA ASP A 323 20.55 17.63 1.14
C ASP A 323 21.46 16.53 1.74
N LEU A 324 20.90 15.58 2.50
CA LEU A 324 21.63 14.52 3.21
C LEU A 324 21.06 13.14 2.86
N ARG A 325 21.84 12.07 2.98
CA ARG A 325 21.31 10.69 2.89
C ARG A 325 20.48 10.29 4.12
N ASN A 326 20.89 10.72 5.32
CA ASN A 326 20.25 10.39 6.60
C ASN A 326 20.56 11.46 7.67
N LEU A 327 19.89 11.33 8.81
CA LEU A 327 20.35 11.87 10.10
C LEU A 327 20.69 10.67 10.99
N PRO A 328 21.90 10.58 11.60
CA PRO A 328 22.23 9.48 12.52
C PRO A 328 21.40 9.50 13.82
N ASN A 329 21.18 8.33 14.40
CA ASN A 329 20.55 8.17 15.72
C ASN A 329 21.49 8.63 16.86
N ASN A 330 20.97 8.70 18.09
CA ASN A 330 21.73 9.01 19.31
C ASN A 330 22.59 10.28 19.15
N SER A 331 21.97 11.35 18.65
CA SER A 331 22.65 12.54 18.14
C SER A 331 21.89 13.82 18.56
N THR A 332 22.63 14.88 18.87
CA THR A 332 22.05 16.21 19.12
C THR A 332 22.13 17.03 17.84
N PHE A 333 20.99 17.56 17.39
CA PHE A 333 20.87 18.24 16.11
C PHE A 333 20.32 19.66 16.27
N ASN A 334 20.97 20.64 15.65
CA ASN A 334 20.39 21.95 15.39
C ASN A 334 20.09 22.02 13.89
N LEU A 335 18.80 22.02 13.51
CA LEU A 335 18.37 21.98 12.11
C LEU A 335 17.73 23.31 11.68
N GLY A 336 17.97 23.75 10.44
CA GLY A 336 17.31 24.94 9.91
C GLY A 336 17.36 25.16 8.40
N GLY A 337 16.54 26.07 7.91
CA GLY A 337 16.28 26.18 6.47
C GLY A 337 15.66 24.89 5.91
N LEU A 338 15.81 24.66 4.60
CA LEU A 338 15.34 23.43 3.99
C LEU A 338 16.38 22.30 4.09
N ILE A 339 16.03 21.24 4.83
CA ILE A 339 16.80 20.00 4.88
C ILE A 339 16.11 18.96 4.00
N ARG A 340 16.86 18.26 3.14
CA ARG A 340 16.34 17.11 2.40
C ARG A 340 16.99 15.82 2.83
N LEU A 341 16.21 14.75 2.84
CA LEU A 341 16.64 13.40 3.18
C LEU A 341 16.44 12.49 1.97
N ASN A 342 17.54 12.01 1.41
CA ASN A 342 17.62 11.23 0.16
C ASN A 342 18.18 9.83 0.47
N PRO A 343 17.39 8.94 1.11
CA PRO A 343 17.83 7.57 1.34
C PRO A 343 17.95 6.82 0.00
N GLN A 344 18.99 6.02 -0.15
CA GLN A 344 19.12 5.12 -1.29
C GLN A 344 18.63 3.72 -0.91
N SER A 345 17.60 3.22 -1.62
CA SER A 345 17.14 1.84 -1.49
C SER A 345 18.28 0.86 -1.81
N SER A 346 18.57 -0.02 -0.85
CA SER A 346 19.36 -1.23 -1.11
C SER A 346 18.50 -2.20 -1.93
N ARG A 347 18.99 -2.63 -3.10
CA ARG A 347 18.22 -3.39 -4.09
C ARG A 347 17.50 -4.62 -3.49
N GLY A 348 16.20 -4.48 -3.23
CA GLY A 348 15.33 -5.54 -2.71
C GLY A 348 14.78 -5.31 -1.30
N ALA A 349 15.23 -4.27 -0.59
CA ALA A 349 14.59 -3.78 0.64
C ALA A 349 14.03 -2.36 0.42
N GLY A 350 12.93 -2.04 1.10
CA GLY A 350 12.40 -0.67 1.15
C GLY A 350 13.39 0.25 1.87
N SER A 351 13.46 1.52 1.47
CA SER A 351 14.30 2.49 2.18
C SER A 351 13.61 2.86 3.49
N HIS A 352 14.28 2.59 4.60
CA HIS A 352 13.81 2.98 5.92
C HIS A 352 14.67 4.14 6.44
N VAL A 353 14.05 5.29 6.66
CA VAL A 353 14.66 6.42 7.38
C VAL A 353 14.11 6.42 8.78
N THR A 354 14.93 5.99 9.74
CA THR A 354 14.60 5.96 11.16
C THR A 354 15.49 6.95 11.90
N ILE A 355 14.91 7.82 12.71
CA ILE A 355 15.59 8.73 13.62
C ILE A 355 15.18 8.36 15.05
N CYS A 356 16.14 7.92 15.87
CA CYS A 356 15.94 7.43 17.24
C CYS A 356 16.91 8.06 18.25
N ASP A 357 16.53 8.02 19.53
CA ASP A 357 17.36 8.37 20.70
C ASP A 357 17.96 9.79 20.64
N SER A 358 17.32 10.71 19.94
CA SER A 358 17.93 11.99 19.53
C SER A 358 17.32 13.21 20.22
N ILE A 359 18.04 14.33 20.19
CA ILE A 359 17.55 15.64 20.61
C ILE A 359 17.66 16.57 19.40
N ILE A 360 16.56 17.21 19.01
CA ILE A 360 16.53 18.03 17.80
C ILE A 360 15.84 19.38 18.04
N ASP A 361 16.63 20.44 17.92
CA ASP A 361 16.19 21.81 18.05
C ASP A 361 16.03 22.43 16.64
N GLY A 362 14.77 22.70 16.24
CA GLY A 362 14.41 23.23 14.93
C GLY A 362 14.31 24.75 14.89
N SER A 363 14.96 25.40 13.92
CA SER A 363 14.81 26.84 13.70
C SER A 363 13.43 27.20 13.12
N SER A 364 13.03 28.47 13.22
CA SER A 364 11.75 28.95 12.69
C SER A 364 11.61 28.86 11.16
N ASP A 365 12.73 28.66 10.44
CA ASP A 365 12.81 28.45 8.99
C ASP A 365 13.04 26.97 8.61
N LEU A 366 12.93 26.02 9.54
CA LEU A 366 13.09 24.59 9.28
C LEU A 366 11.95 24.01 8.44
N ALA A 367 12.30 23.45 7.29
CA ALA A 367 11.47 22.54 6.52
C ALA A 367 12.21 21.24 6.24
N ILE A 368 11.50 20.11 6.22
CA ILE A 368 12.05 18.79 5.91
C ILE A 368 11.30 18.17 4.73
N GLU A 369 12.05 17.70 3.74
CA GLU A 369 11.56 16.99 2.55
C GLU A 369 12.30 15.63 2.44
N THR A 370 11.60 14.49 2.51
CA THR A 370 12.19 13.14 2.32
C THR A 370 11.84 12.59 0.94
N HIS A 371 12.83 12.40 0.07
CA HIS A 371 12.60 11.84 -1.26
C HIS A 371 12.64 10.31 -1.21
N LEU A 372 11.46 9.72 -0.97
CA LEU A 372 11.25 8.28 -0.80
C LEU A 372 10.81 7.57 -2.09
N GLY A 373 11.12 6.28 -2.17
CA GLY A 373 10.66 5.35 -3.19
C GLY A 373 9.30 4.69 -2.85
N VAL A 374 8.84 3.81 -3.74
CA VAL A 374 7.45 3.29 -3.78
C VAL A 374 7.12 2.27 -2.66
N ALA A 375 8.02 2.01 -1.71
CA ALA A 375 7.83 1.02 -0.64
C ALA A 375 8.57 1.39 0.66
N ASP A 376 8.63 2.68 0.98
CA ASP A 376 9.56 3.24 1.97
C ASP A 376 8.84 3.75 3.23
N ILE A 377 9.58 3.87 4.34
CA ILE A 377 9.06 4.28 5.67
C ILE A 377 9.92 5.40 6.25
N PHE A 378 9.27 6.46 6.72
CA PHE A 378 9.90 7.50 7.54
C PHE A 378 9.40 7.36 8.99
N ARG A 379 10.33 7.19 9.94
CA ARG A 379 10.01 7.05 11.36
C ARG A 379 10.89 7.97 12.20
N ILE A 380 10.27 8.71 13.10
CA ILE A 380 10.95 9.32 14.25
C ILE A 380 10.42 8.63 15.50
N ALA A 381 11.31 8.17 16.38
CA ALA A 381 10.92 7.59 17.65
C ALA A 381 11.85 7.99 18.80
N ASP A 382 11.38 7.90 20.04
CA ASP A 382 12.22 7.99 21.25
C ASP A 382 13.09 9.27 21.28
N THR A 383 12.52 10.40 20.85
CA THR A 383 13.25 11.61 20.44
C THR A 383 12.63 12.88 21.02
N ILE A 384 13.50 13.81 21.46
CA ILE A 384 13.10 15.13 21.95
C ILE A 384 13.10 16.13 20.78
N ILE A 385 11.97 16.79 20.51
CA ILE A 385 11.78 17.74 19.42
C ILE A 385 11.34 19.11 19.97
N ASN A 386 12.15 20.14 19.74
CA ASN A 386 11.85 21.53 20.09
C ASN A 386 11.85 22.45 18.86
N GLY A 387 11.35 23.67 19.04
CA GLY A 387 11.31 24.68 17.98
C GLY A 387 10.17 24.47 16.98
N ALA A 388 10.28 25.02 15.78
CA ALA A 388 9.24 24.89 14.75
C ALA A 388 9.67 23.93 13.63
N TRP A 389 8.72 23.15 13.13
CA TRP A 389 8.97 22.08 12.17
C TRP A 389 7.88 22.04 11.11
N ASN A 390 8.30 21.99 9.84
CA ASN A 390 7.42 21.80 8.70
C ASN A 390 7.90 20.60 7.89
N PHE A 391 7.26 19.44 8.09
CA PHE A 391 7.38 18.32 7.18
C PHE A 391 6.40 18.55 6.03
N LYS A 392 6.89 18.62 4.80
CA LYS A 392 6.01 18.78 3.63
C LYS A 392 5.63 17.40 3.11
N GLY A 393 4.34 17.19 2.81
CA GLY A 393 3.85 15.93 2.25
C GLY A 393 4.47 15.58 0.88
N PHE A 394 4.47 14.29 0.55
CA PHE A 394 5.15 13.77 -0.64
C PHE A 394 4.16 13.28 -1.69
N ASP A 395 4.24 13.83 -2.90
CA ASP A 395 3.50 13.39 -4.08
C ASP A 395 4.02 12.03 -4.59
N GLY A 396 3.78 10.95 -3.83
CA GLY A 396 4.54 9.69 -3.94
C GLY A 396 3.84 8.42 -3.46
N ALA A 397 2.63 8.14 -3.95
CA ALA A 397 1.85 6.90 -3.78
C ALA A 397 1.27 6.61 -2.37
N ASP A 398 0.11 5.94 -2.36
CA ASP A 398 -0.77 5.67 -1.21
C ASP A 398 -0.22 4.66 -0.17
N ILE A 399 1.10 4.49 -0.10
CA ILE A 399 1.79 3.39 0.62
C ILE A 399 2.87 3.90 1.59
N LEU A 400 3.30 5.17 1.49
CA LEU A 400 4.28 5.76 2.41
C LEU A 400 3.71 5.86 3.82
N SER A 401 4.28 5.09 4.76
CA SER A 401 3.91 5.14 6.17
C SER A 401 4.88 6.03 6.95
N HIS A 402 4.47 7.28 7.20
CA HIS A 402 5.18 8.19 8.10
C HIS A 402 4.76 7.90 9.53
N SER A 403 5.70 7.90 10.47
CA SER A 403 5.39 7.64 11.88
C SER A 403 6.17 8.50 12.86
N MET A 404 5.48 8.93 13.92
CA MET A 404 6.07 9.54 15.11
C MET A 404 5.67 8.71 16.34
N ARG A 405 6.65 8.28 17.13
CA ARG A 405 6.45 7.44 18.30
C ARG A 405 7.20 7.97 19.52
N ASP A 406 6.57 8.01 20.69
CA ASP A 406 7.24 8.31 21.96
C ASP A 406 8.09 9.60 21.87
N ILE A 407 7.45 10.65 21.36
CA ILE A 407 8.06 11.97 21.07
C ILE A 407 7.78 12.92 22.23
N HIS A 408 8.80 13.68 22.63
CA HIS A 408 8.71 14.64 23.74
C HIS A 408 9.23 16.02 23.32
N GLY A 409 8.81 17.08 24.02
CA GLY A 409 9.39 18.42 23.83
C GLY A 409 8.37 19.54 23.90
N SER A 410 8.67 20.63 23.20
CA SER A 410 7.92 21.90 23.23
C SER A 410 7.72 22.49 21.82
N SER A 411 7.67 21.62 20.82
CA SER A 411 7.69 21.97 19.40
C SER A 411 6.36 22.46 18.83
N TYR A 412 6.45 23.22 17.74
CA TYR A 412 5.36 23.54 16.84
C TYR A 412 5.48 22.62 15.61
N LEU A 413 4.57 21.66 15.46
CA LEU A 413 4.64 20.62 14.44
C LEU A 413 3.61 20.87 13.32
N LEU A 414 4.07 21.00 12.08
CA LEU A 414 3.26 20.89 10.87
C LEU A 414 3.67 19.62 10.12
N LEU A 415 2.74 18.66 10.05
CA LEU A 415 2.96 17.30 9.58
C LEU A 415 2.21 17.04 8.27
N GLY A 416 2.86 17.34 7.14
CA GLY A 416 2.28 17.18 5.81
C GLY A 416 2.18 15.72 5.36
N GLY A 417 1.12 15.38 4.62
CA GLY A 417 0.82 14.00 4.20
C GLY A 417 0.29 13.09 5.32
N ASN A 418 0.51 11.78 5.17
CA ASN A 418 -0.21 10.75 5.94
C ASN A 418 0.64 10.19 7.08
N TRP A 419 0.18 10.35 8.33
CA TRP A 419 0.93 10.01 9.54
C TRP A 419 0.22 9.01 10.47
N THR A 420 1.02 8.12 11.06
CA THR A 420 0.66 7.28 12.19
C THR A 420 1.37 7.78 13.45
N LEU A 421 0.61 8.19 14.47
CA LEU A 421 1.15 8.81 15.68
C LEU A 421 1.00 7.88 16.90
N TYR A 422 1.97 7.88 17.81
CA TYR A 422 1.91 7.18 19.09
C TYR A 422 2.63 8.00 20.18
N ASN A 423 1.97 8.32 21.29
CA ASN A 423 2.57 9.03 22.43
C ASN A 423 3.39 10.27 22.02
N VAL A 424 2.74 11.23 21.37
CA VAL A 424 3.38 12.44 20.83
C VAL A 424 3.07 13.64 21.70
N ARG A 425 4.09 14.20 22.35
CA ARG A 425 4.02 15.46 23.09
C ARG A 425 4.70 16.59 22.33
N ALA A 426 3.95 17.66 22.08
CA ALA A 426 4.42 18.91 21.47
C ALA A 426 3.69 20.10 22.10
N LYS A 427 3.83 21.29 21.53
CA LYS A 427 3.05 22.47 21.95
C LYS A 427 1.82 22.67 21.07
N ASP A 428 2.01 22.96 19.79
CA ASP A 428 0.93 23.02 18.80
C ASP A 428 1.21 21.96 17.72
N MET A 429 0.16 21.31 17.22
CA MET A 429 0.26 20.34 16.12
C MET A 429 -0.81 20.60 15.05
N THR A 430 -0.41 20.52 13.79
CA THR A 430 -1.28 20.50 12.60
C THR A 430 -0.85 19.34 11.71
N VAL A 431 -1.80 18.51 11.26
CA VAL A 431 -1.53 17.28 10.49
C VAL A 431 -2.48 17.20 9.30
N ASP A 432 -1.95 16.91 8.10
CA ASP A 432 -2.78 16.76 6.90
C ASP A 432 -3.70 15.54 7.04
N GLU A 433 -3.14 14.32 7.16
CA GLU A 433 -3.93 13.10 7.38
C GLU A 433 -3.43 12.23 8.53
N ILE A 434 -4.34 11.81 9.41
CA ILE A 434 -4.09 10.77 10.43
C ILE A 434 -4.87 9.50 10.07
N ILE A 435 -4.19 8.35 10.08
CA ILE A 435 -4.81 7.05 9.79
C ILE A 435 -4.79 6.13 11.02
N MET A 436 -5.97 5.78 11.53
CA MET A 436 -6.12 4.91 12.70
C MET A 436 -6.18 3.42 12.29
N HIS A 437 -5.00 2.82 12.13
CA HIS A 437 -4.82 1.39 11.86
C HIS A 437 -4.63 0.54 13.14
N SER A 438 -5.08 -0.72 13.08
CA SER A 438 -5.09 -1.67 14.21
C SER A 438 -3.85 -2.57 14.30
N SER A 439 -2.69 -2.12 13.82
CA SER A 439 -1.50 -2.96 13.67
C SER A 439 -0.71 -3.23 14.96
N GLU A 440 -0.99 -2.50 16.05
CA GLU A 440 -0.43 -2.77 17.38
C GLU A 440 -1.55 -3.09 18.39
N PRO A 441 -1.36 -4.07 19.30
CA PRO A 441 -2.43 -4.65 20.10
C PRO A 441 -3.03 -3.69 21.15
N ASP A 442 -2.22 -2.73 21.64
CA ASP A 442 -2.64 -1.68 22.57
C ASP A 442 -2.93 -0.34 21.85
N GLY A 443 -3.34 -0.42 20.57
CA GLY A 443 -3.33 0.66 19.58
C GLY A 443 -4.24 1.87 19.86
N HIS A 444 -3.84 2.72 20.82
CA HIS A 444 -4.44 4.01 21.13
C HIS A 444 -3.41 5.13 20.95
N ILE A 445 -3.80 6.21 20.29
CA ILE A 445 -2.91 7.32 19.92
C ILE A 445 -2.93 8.37 21.02
N MET A 446 -1.99 8.33 21.97
CA MET A 446 -1.84 9.42 22.94
C MET A 446 -1.22 10.67 22.28
N ILE A 447 -1.86 11.82 22.45
CA ILE A 447 -1.36 13.14 22.02
C ILE A 447 -1.46 14.11 23.21
N ASP A 448 -0.38 14.85 23.46
CA ASP A 448 -0.34 15.92 24.46
C ASP A 448 0.17 17.23 23.81
N VAL A 449 -0.75 18.15 23.56
CA VAL A 449 -0.52 19.45 22.90
C VAL A 449 -1.50 20.50 23.43
N ASP A 450 -1.12 21.78 23.50
CA ASP A 450 -2.01 22.91 23.80
C ASP A 450 -3.17 22.97 22.77
N ARG A 451 -2.84 22.78 21.48
CA ARG A 451 -3.75 22.84 20.33
C ARG A 451 -3.44 21.76 19.29
N LEU A 452 -4.49 21.09 18.82
CA LEU A 452 -4.43 20.13 17.70
C LEU A 452 -5.32 20.57 16.52
N VAL A 453 -4.82 20.43 15.29
CA VAL A 453 -5.58 20.56 14.03
C VAL A 453 -5.33 19.32 13.18
N ILE A 454 -6.39 18.74 12.62
CA ILE A 454 -6.32 17.59 11.71
C ILE A 454 -7.13 17.93 10.47
N ASP A 455 -6.53 17.92 9.28
CA ASP A 455 -7.27 18.24 8.06
C ASP A 455 -8.15 17.04 7.63
N ARG A 456 -7.64 15.80 7.72
CA ARG A 456 -8.43 14.56 7.52
C ARG A 456 -8.13 13.47 8.54
N LEU A 457 -9.18 12.92 9.15
CA LEU A 457 -9.11 11.75 10.04
C LEU A 457 -9.70 10.50 9.37
N TRP A 458 -8.89 9.47 9.15
CA TRP A 458 -9.31 8.17 8.61
C TRP A 458 -9.60 7.16 9.73
N ILE A 459 -10.80 6.59 9.71
CA ILE A 459 -11.28 5.61 10.69
C ILE A 459 -11.32 4.21 10.03
N SER A 460 -10.32 3.36 10.30
CA SER A 460 -10.23 2.00 9.73
C SER A 460 -10.38 0.86 10.76
N SER A 461 -10.51 1.17 12.05
CA SER A 461 -10.63 0.19 13.14
C SER A 461 -11.67 0.65 14.16
N SER A 462 -12.36 -0.32 14.79
CA SER A 462 -13.31 -0.08 15.89
C SER A 462 -12.64 0.12 17.25
N THR A 463 -11.40 -0.31 17.43
CA THR A 463 -10.68 -0.30 18.72
C THR A 463 -9.73 0.88 18.89
N SER A 464 -9.30 1.52 17.80
CA SER A 464 -8.33 2.61 17.81
C SER A 464 -8.99 3.96 18.06
N TYR A 465 -8.38 4.78 18.90
CA TYR A 465 -8.80 6.16 19.16
C TYR A 465 -7.61 7.04 19.55
N ILE A 466 -7.75 8.34 19.31
CA ILE A 466 -6.86 9.39 19.83
C ILE A 466 -7.28 9.69 21.27
N GLN A 467 -6.34 9.62 22.21
CA GLN A 467 -6.50 10.07 23.59
C GLN A 467 -5.74 11.38 23.77
N LEU A 468 -6.48 12.46 23.98
CA LEU A 468 -5.92 13.75 24.34
C LEU A 468 -5.65 13.78 25.85
N ALA A 469 -4.47 14.30 26.24
CA ALA A 469 -4.07 14.48 27.63
C ALA A 469 -4.45 15.88 28.15
N ASP A 470 -3.56 16.87 28.09
CA ASP A 470 -3.82 18.24 28.57
C ASP A 470 -4.36 19.19 27.46
N THR A 471 -4.85 18.65 26.34
CA THR A 471 -5.29 19.44 25.18
C THR A 471 -6.56 20.23 25.43
N ASN A 472 -6.38 21.55 25.54
CA ASN A 472 -7.46 22.53 25.69
C ASN A 472 -8.40 22.60 24.46
N ALA A 473 -7.84 22.43 23.26
CA ALA A 473 -8.53 22.70 22.01
C ALA A 473 -8.12 21.77 20.86
N TYR A 474 -9.08 21.18 20.16
CA TYR A 474 -8.82 20.50 18.87
C TYR A 474 -9.80 20.91 17.75
N THR A 475 -9.40 20.70 16.50
CA THR A 475 -10.22 20.92 15.30
C THR A 475 -9.98 19.80 14.29
N ILE A 476 -11.03 19.35 13.61
CA ILE A 476 -10.97 18.39 12.51
C ILE A 476 -11.74 18.99 11.32
N HIS A 477 -11.17 18.99 10.13
CA HIS A 477 -11.84 19.52 8.93
C HIS A 477 -12.60 18.46 8.12
N GLN A 478 -12.05 17.25 8.00
CA GLN A 478 -12.67 16.13 7.29
C GLN A 478 -12.60 14.82 8.09
N ILE A 479 -13.64 13.98 7.96
CA ILE A 479 -13.70 12.63 8.55
C ILE A 479 -14.03 11.62 7.45
N TYR A 480 -13.22 10.57 7.31
CA TYR A 480 -13.46 9.47 6.37
C TYR A 480 -13.55 8.12 7.08
N LEU A 481 -14.72 7.47 6.95
CA LEU A 481 -14.98 6.15 7.54
C LEU A 481 -14.70 5.02 6.53
N GLN A 482 -13.61 4.27 6.75
CA GLN A 482 -13.17 3.19 5.87
C GLN A 482 -13.70 1.81 6.29
N ASN A 483 -13.90 1.57 7.59
CA ASN A 483 -14.37 0.30 8.13
C ASN A 483 -15.73 0.48 8.80
N PHE A 484 -16.71 -0.34 8.42
CA PHE A 484 -18.13 0.00 8.54
C PHE A 484 -18.96 -1.19 9.04
N TYR A 485 -18.97 -1.34 10.36
CA TYR A 485 -20.12 -1.92 11.07
C TYR A 485 -21.03 -0.75 11.47
N CYS A 486 -22.34 -0.97 11.61
CA CYS A 486 -23.31 0.09 11.94
C CYS A 486 -23.27 0.53 13.42
N ALA A 487 -22.08 0.51 14.02
CA ALA A 487 -21.78 0.91 15.38
C ALA A 487 -21.42 2.41 15.47
N GLU A 488 -21.28 2.87 16.71
CA GLU A 488 -20.84 4.21 17.05
C GLU A 488 -19.38 4.16 17.50
N PHE A 489 -18.50 4.83 16.77
CA PHE A 489 -17.06 4.88 17.07
C PHE A 489 -16.74 6.11 17.91
N SER A 490 -15.79 6.00 18.84
CA SER A 490 -15.28 7.14 19.63
C SER A 490 -13.83 7.47 19.28
N PRO A 491 -13.56 8.01 18.06
CA PRO A 491 -12.21 8.15 17.52
C PRO A 491 -11.32 9.18 18.21
N VAL A 492 -11.90 10.11 18.99
CA VAL A 492 -11.16 11.06 19.83
C VAL A 492 -11.77 11.08 21.23
N ARG A 493 -10.93 11.06 22.26
CA ARG A 493 -11.32 11.10 23.68
C ARG A 493 -10.51 12.17 24.41
N GLY A 494 -11.16 12.88 25.32
CA GLY A 494 -10.59 14.09 25.95
C GLY A 494 -10.65 15.33 25.06
N GLY A 495 -10.25 16.46 25.64
CA GLY A 495 -10.24 17.79 25.00
C GLY A 495 -11.62 18.38 24.68
N ILE A 496 -11.62 19.66 24.27
CA ILE A 496 -12.81 20.35 23.77
C ILE A 496 -12.61 20.64 22.27
N PRO A 497 -13.54 20.24 21.39
CA PRO A 497 -13.49 20.65 19.99
C PRO A 497 -13.85 22.13 19.86
N THR A 498 -13.02 22.91 19.17
CA THR A 498 -13.16 24.37 19.09
C THR A 498 -13.74 24.88 17.77
N ASN A 499 -13.87 24.05 16.72
CA ASN A 499 -14.37 24.52 15.43
C ASN A 499 -15.09 23.46 14.57
N PHE A 500 -16.00 22.67 15.16
CA PHE A 500 -17.02 21.93 14.40
C PHE A 500 -18.13 22.88 13.91
N SER A 501 -17.78 23.81 13.02
CA SER A 501 -18.72 24.68 12.32
C SER A 501 -19.45 23.94 11.20
N ASP A 502 -20.37 24.61 10.49
CA ASP A 502 -21.23 24.08 9.42
C ASP A 502 -20.49 23.62 8.14
N GLN A 503 -19.20 23.30 8.26
CA GLN A 503 -18.25 22.96 7.17
C GLN A 503 -17.50 21.64 7.41
N LEU A 504 -17.81 20.87 8.46
CA LEU A 504 -17.23 19.54 8.66
C LEU A 504 -17.65 18.58 7.53
N GLU A 505 -16.71 18.22 6.65
CA GLU A 505 -16.98 17.26 5.58
C GLU A 505 -16.83 15.84 6.12
N SER A 506 -17.87 15.01 5.94
CA SER A 506 -17.87 13.63 6.42
C SER A 506 -18.32 12.67 5.33
N ASP A 507 -17.49 11.67 5.04
CA ASP A 507 -17.74 10.66 4.01
C ASP A 507 -17.38 9.25 4.52
N SER A 508 -17.83 8.23 3.80
CA SER A 508 -17.53 6.83 4.09
C SER A 508 -17.27 6.07 2.80
N VAL A 509 -16.57 4.95 2.87
CA VAL A 509 -16.38 4.07 1.70
C VAL A 509 -17.70 3.61 1.08
N CYS A 510 -18.79 3.59 1.85
CA CYS A 510 -20.12 3.20 1.42
C CYS A 510 -20.83 4.20 0.49
N SER A 511 -20.47 5.49 0.50
CA SER A 511 -21.10 6.49 -0.41
C SER A 511 -20.88 6.17 -1.88
N LYS A 512 -19.84 5.38 -2.18
CA LYS A 512 -19.48 4.87 -3.52
C LYS A 512 -20.33 3.67 -3.96
N PHE A 513 -20.98 2.98 -3.02
CA PHE A 513 -21.74 1.74 -3.26
C PHE A 513 -23.25 1.90 -3.04
N VAL A 514 -23.68 2.70 -2.07
CA VAL A 514 -25.09 2.91 -1.75
C VAL A 514 -25.42 4.40 -1.60
N GLY A 515 -26.44 4.86 -2.34
CA GLY A 515 -26.90 6.24 -2.25
C GLY A 515 -27.68 6.50 -0.96
N ASN A 516 -27.56 7.73 -0.43
CA ASN A 516 -28.18 8.20 0.82
C ASN A 516 -27.65 7.55 2.13
N SER A 517 -26.52 6.85 2.11
CA SER A 517 -25.72 6.67 3.33
C SER A 517 -25.20 8.01 3.84
N SER A 518 -25.01 8.16 5.15
CA SER A 518 -24.33 9.33 5.71
C SER A 518 -23.50 8.98 6.95
N VAL A 519 -22.67 9.92 7.39
CA VAL A 519 -21.91 9.83 8.63
C VAL A 519 -22.48 10.88 9.59
N SER A 520 -22.92 10.46 10.77
CA SER A 520 -23.32 11.38 11.84
C SER A 520 -22.13 11.63 12.76
N VAL A 521 -21.86 12.89 13.06
CA VAL A 521 -20.78 13.29 13.96
C VAL A 521 -21.37 14.08 15.12
N ASN A 522 -21.21 13.55 16.34
CA ASN A 522 -21.69 14.13 17.58
C ASN A 522 -20.51 14.28 18.55
N TYR A 523 -20.54 15.22 19.48
CA TYR A 523 -19.46 15.41 20.44
C TYR A 523 -19.97 15.91 21.79
N ASN A 524 -19.15 15.72 22.82
CA ASN A 524 -19.32 16.31 24.14
C ASN A 524 -17.93 16.66 24.72
N THR A 525 -17.85 16.96 26.02
CA THR A 525 -16.59 17.29 26.71
C THR A 525 -15.72 16.07 27.06
N THR A 526 -16.07 14.85 26.60
CA THR A 526 -15.34 13.62 26.92
C THR A 526 -14.92 12.83 25.66
N ALA A 527 -15.67 12.92 24.56
CA ALA A 527 -15.30 12.29 23.30
C ALA A 527 -15.97 12.93 22.06
N LEU A 528 -15.36 12.67 20.91
CA LEU A 528 -15.99 12.71 19.60
C LEU A 528 -16.65 11.35 19.32
N TYR A 529 -17.84 11.35 18.73
CA TYR A 529 -18.60 10.17 18.33
C TYR A 529 -18.89 10.25 16.84
N VAL A 530 -18.54 9.20 16.11
CA VAL A 530 -18.77 9.07 14.67
C VAL A 530 -19.61 7.83 14.43
N THR A 531 -20.83 8.00 13.94
CA THR A 531 -21.79 6.92 13.69
C THR A 531 -22.00 6.77 12.19
N TYR A 532 -21.87 5.54 11.67
CA TYR A 532 -22.37 5.25 10.32
C TYR A 532 -23.90 5.22 10.33
N VAL A 533 -24.53 5.97 9.43
CA VAL A 533 -25.97 5.96 9.21
C VAL A 533 -26.23 5.23 7.89
N PRO A 534 -26.59 3.94 7.92
CA PRO A 534 -26.94 3.21 6.71
C PRO A 534 -28.20 3.81 6.07
N PRO A 535 -28.34 3.74 4.73
CA PRO A 535 -29.59 4.05 4.08
C PRO A 535 -30.66 3.01 4.45
N LEU A 536 -31.92 3.40 4.35
CA LEU A 536 -33.06 2.48 4.48
C LEU A 536 -32.89 1.28 3.53
N PRO A 537 -33.01 0.02 4.01
CA PRO A 537 -32.95 -1.17 3.16
C PRO A 537 -33.88 -1.07 1.94
N ASN A 538 -33.42 -1.55 0.79
CA ASN A 538 -34.10 -1.30 -0.48
C ASN A 538 -35.33 -2.21 -0.68
N ILE A 539 -36.37 -1.99 0.12
CA ILE A 539 -37.63 -2.76 0.04
C ILE A 539 -38.36 -2.44 -1.26
N THR A 540 -38.81 -3.51 -1.94
CA THR A 540 -39.39 -3.48 -3.29
C THR A 540 -40.90 -3.48 -3.28
N TYR A 541 -41.50 -4.38 -2.50
CA TYR A 541 -42.93 -4.49 -2.21
C TYR A 541 -43.11 -5.18 -0.85
N GLY A 542 -44.32 -5.13 -0.30
CA GLY A 542 -44.74 -6.02 0.77
C GLY A 542 -45.92 -6.90 0.36
N TYR A 543 -46.26 -7.88 1.18
CA TYR A 543 -47.47 -8.69 1.03
C TYR A 543 -47.96 -9.20 2.39
N SER A 544 -49.22 -9.64 2.46
CA SER A 544 -49.78 -10.27 3.66
C SER A 544 -50.32 -11.66 3.36
N ASP A 545 -50.27 -12.57 4.34
CA ASP A 545 -51.00 -13.84 4.35
C ASP A 545 -52.27 -13.79 5.24
N GLY A 546 -52.55 -12.65 5.88
CA GLY A 546 -53.67 -12.46 6.82
C GLY A 546 -53.41 -12.91 8.26
N ARG A 547 -52.24 -13.47 8.54
CA ARG A 547 -51.70 -13.66 9.88
C ARG A 547 -50.51 -12.71 10.11
N ASP A 548 -49.64 -12.65 9.11
CA ASP A 548 -48.39 -11.91 9.12
C ASP A 548 -48.24 -11.13 7.80
N THR A 549 -47.50 -10.03 7.86
CA THR A 549 -47.21 -9.14 6.73
C THR A 549 -45.70 -9.01 6.57
N TYR A 550 -45.24 -9.19 5.34
CA TYR A 550 -43.84 -9.40 4.97
C TYR A 550 -43.41 -8.31 3.99
N LEU A 551 -42.27 -7.67 4.23
CA LEU A 551 -41.69 -6.69 3.31
C LEU A 551 -40.42 -7.28 2.67
N ARG A 552 -40.33 -7.29 1.34
CA ARG A 552 -39.25 -7.95 0.59
C ARG A 552 -38.17 -6.94 0.19
N ALA A 553 -36.94 -7.17 0.66
CA ALA A 553 -35.76 -6.48 0.16
C ALA A 553 -35.49 -6.80 -1.33
N ALA A 554 -34.92 -5.85 -2.06
CA ALA A 554 -34.28 -6.12 -3.34
C ALA A 554 -33.09 -7.06 -3.17
N ASP A 555 -32.67 -7.69 -4.26
CA ASP A 555 -31.44 -8.48 -4.30
C ASP A 555 -30.21 -7.60 -4.04
N VAL A 556 -29.22 -8.17 -3.36
CA VAL A 556 -28.12 -7.42 -2.74
C VAL A 556 -26.77 -7.95 -3.24
N ASP A 557 -26.00 -7.10 -3.92
CA ASP A 557 -24.62 -7.39 -4.29
C ASP A 557 -23.74 -7.43 -3.03
N ASP A 558 -22.75 -8.36 -2.99
CA ASP A 558 -21.90 -8.60 -1.81
C ASP A 558 -21.26 -7.31 -1.24
N ASN A 559 -20.85 -6.37 -2.09
CA ASN A 559 -20.27 -5.09 -1.65
C ASN A 559 -21.32 -4.13 -1.05
N SER A 560 -22.57 -4.19 -1.53
CA SER A 560 -23.64 -3.33 -1.05
C SER A 560 -24.21 -3.80 0.29
N PHE A 561 -24.21 -5.13 0.53
CA PHE A 561 -24.73 -5.77 1.72
C PHE A 561 -24.19 -5.15 3.03
N TYR A 562 -22.87 -5.08 3.16
CA TYR A 562 -22.22 -4.57 4.37
C TYR A 562 -22.51 -3.07 4.64
N CYS A 563 -22.88 -2.29 3.62
CA CYS A 563 -23.19 -0.86 3.75
C CYS A 563 -24.61 -0.56 4.23
N THR A 564 -25.39 -1.58 4.58
CA THR A 564 -26.83 -1.51 4.86
C THR A 564 -27.22 -2.48 5.96
N ASP A 565 -28.08 -2.05 6.90
CA ASP A 565 -28.56 -2.94 7.96
C ASP A 565 -29.70 -3.85 7.47
N TYR A 566 -29.41 -4.74 6.51
CA TYR A 566 -30.38 -5.71 6.00
C TYR A 566 -30.82 -6.72 7.08
N SER A 567 -29.94 -7.02 8.05
CA SER A 567 -30.22 -7.91 9.17
C SER A 567 -31.24 -7.32 10.16
N LEU A 568 -31.31 -5.99 10.26
CA LEU A 568 -31.86 -5.24 11.40
C LEU A 568 -31.14 -5.62 12.69
N GLU A 569 -29.81 -5.46 12.72
CA GLU A 569 -28.98 -5.68 13.89
C GLU A 569 -28.93 -4.43 14.79
N PHE A 570 -28.76 -3.23 14.21
CA PHE A 570 -28.55 -1.95 14.89
C PHE A 570 -29.76 -1.00 14.80
N TYR A 571 -30.59 -1.20 13.78
CA TYR A 571 -31.82 -0.43 13.53
C TYR A 571 -33.04 -1.36 13.50
N ASP A 572 -34.20 -0.80 13.87
CA ASP A 572 -35.51 -1.41 13.65
C ASP A 572 -36.14 -0.80 12.39
N LEU A 573 -36.97 -1.58 11.69
CA LEU A 573 -37.82 -1.06 10.63
C LEU A 573 -39.19 -0.69 11.22
N LEU A 574 -39.51 0.61 11.17
CA LEU A 574 -40.80 1.15 11.58
C LEU A 574 -41.72 1.25 10.36
N VAL A 575 -42.83 0.51 10.40
CA VAL A 575 -43.91 0.57 9.42
C VAL A 575 -45.03 1.45 9.99
N VAL A 576 -45.54 2.36 9.17
CA VAL A 576 -46.67 3.25 9.48
C VAL A 576 -47.76 3.03 8.43
N ASP A 577 -48.92 2.60 8.89
CA ASP A 577 -50.12 2.38 8.08
C ASP A 577 -50.88 3.70 7.81
N ASP A 578 -51.74 3.72 6.78
CA ASP A 578 -52.52 4.90 6.36
C ASP A 578 -53.45 5.47 7.46
N ASP A 579 -53.82 4.65 8.47
CA ASP A 579 -54.60 5.05 9.65
C ASP A 579 -53.74 5.64 10.79
N GLY A 580 -52.42 5.68 10.62
CA GLY A 580 -51.44 6.09 11.62
C GLY A 580 -51.00 4.97 12.58
N THR A 581 -51.49 3.73 12.41
CA THR A 581 -51.02 2.58 13.18
C THR A 581 -49.52 2.35 12.93
N ARG A 582 -48.79 2.02 13.99
CA ARG A 582 -47.33 1.81 13.96
C ARG A 582 -46.98 0.37 14.30
N ARG A 583 -46.23 -0.28 13.41
CA ARG A 583 -45.73 -1.65 13.56
C ARG A 583 -44.21 -1.64 13.51
N LEU A 584 -43.56 -2.39 14.40
CA LEU A 584 -42.10 -2.45 14.50
C LEU A 584 -41.62 -3.84 14.07
N ILE A 585 -40.51 -3.88 13.34
CA ILE A 585 -39.81 -5.12 12.97
C ILE A 585 -38.36 -4.98 13.46
N THR A 586 -37.95 -5.92 14.31
CA THR A 586 -36.68 -5.85 15.06
C THR A 586 -35.61 -6.84 14.58
N SER A 587 -35.95 -7.64 13.56
CA SER A 587 -35.09 -8.62 12.91
C SER A 587 -35.62 -8.97 11.51
N SER A 588 -34.71 -9.31 10.60
CA SER A 588 -35.07 -9.95 9.33
C SER A 588 -35.22 -11.47 9.48
N SER A 589 -35.94 -12.09 8.54
CA SER A 589 -35.82 -13.52 8.23
C SER A 589 -35.19 -13.68 6.85
N SER A 590 -33.98 -14.26 6.79
CA SER A 590 -33.33 -14.63 5.54
C SER A 590 -33.93 -15.92 4.96
N SER A 591 -34.25 -15.91 3.67
CA SER A 591 -34.44 -17.16 2.93
C SER A 591 -33.08 -17.75 2.52
N VAL A 592 -33.08 -19.00 2.05
CA VAL A 592 -31.88 -19.70 1.53
C VAL A 592 -31.28 -19.01 0.28
N GLU A 593 -32.02 -18.07 -0.33
CA GLU A 593 -31.70 -17.44 -1.62
C GLU A 593 -31.11 -16.01 -1.49
N ARG A 594 -30.67 -15.60 -0.30
CA ARG A 594 -30.27 -14.20 0.03
C ARG A 594 -31.41 -13.17 -0.01
N HIS A 595 -32.65 -13.56 -0.32
CA HIS A 595 -33.82 -12.71 -0.16
C HIS A 595 -34.09 -12.43 1.33
N TYR A 596 -34.02 -11.17 1.75
CA TYR A 596 -34.39 -10.73 3.09
C TYR A 596 -35.87 -10.34 3.17
N TYR A 597 -36.60 -10.95 4.09
CA TYR A 597 -37.99 -10.62 4.40
C TYR A 597 -38.09 -10.02 5.80
N TYR A 598 -38.77 -8.90 5.93
CA TYR A 598 -39.08 -8.26 7.21
C TYR A 598 -40.51 -8.62 7.61
N LYS A 599 -40.68 -9.31 8.74
CA LYS A 599 -41.98 -9.86 9.15
C LYS A 599 -42.59 -9.06 10.31
N THR A 600 -43.85 -8.65 10.16
CA THR A 600 -44.69 -8.10 11.23
C THR A 600 -46.03 -8.84 11.29
N GLY A 601 -46.81 -8.61 12.35
CA GLY A 601 -48.17 -9.12 12.45
C GLY A 601 -49.11 -8.38 11.49
N ALA A 602 -50.08 -9.10 10.93
CA ALA A 602 -51.08 -8.50 10.06
C ALA A 602 -52.03 -7.56 10.85
N THR A 603 -52.47 -6.47 10.22
CA THR A 603 -53.58 -5.64 10.75
C THR A 603 -54.93 -6.34 10.54
N ARG A 604 -56.01 -5.87 11.18
CA ARG A 604 -57.34 -6.56 11.14
C ARG A 604 -58.03 -6.52 9.77
N ASP A 605 -57.56 -5.65 8.89
CA ASP A 605 -57.91 -5.43 7.49
C ASP A 605 -56.96 -6.14 6.50
N GLU A 606 -55.87 -6.74 6.99
CA GLU A 606 -54.89 -7.43 6.17
C GLU A 606 -55.25 -8.92 5.94
N GLY A 607 -54.99 -9.39 4.73
CA GLY A 607 -55.30 -10.72 4.23
C GLY A 607 -54.55 -11.01 2.94
N GLY A 608 -54.60 -12.26 2.46
CA GLY A 608 -53.97 -12.68 1.19
C GLY A 608 -54.35 -11.82 -0.04
N CYS A 609 -55.50 -11.14 0.03
CA CYS A 609 -55.99 -10.24 -1.03
C CYS A 609 -55.82 -8.74 -0.79
N THR A 610 -55.16 -8.32 0.29
CA THR A 610 -55.02 -6.89 0.61
C THR A 610 -54.10 -6.19 -0.37
N HIS A 611 -54.56 -5.05 -0.89
CA HIS A 611 -53.74 -4.09 -1.63
C HIS A 611 -53.86 -2.73 -0.91
N LYS A 612 -52.79 -2.25 -0.31
CA LYS A 612 -52.70 -0.92 0.33
C LYS A 612 -51.28 -0.38 0.30
N ARG A 613 -51.09 0.84 0.79
CA ARG A 613 -49.77 1.44 0.96
C ARG A 613 -49.37 1.43 2.44
N VAL A 614 -48.07 1.41 2.70
CA VAL A 614 -47.50 1.74 4.01
C VAL A 614 -46.31 2.67 3.82
N THR A 615 -46.03 3.49 4.82
CA THR A 615 -44.79 4.28 4.88
C THR A 615 -43.80 3.57 5.80
N ILE A 616 -42.54 3.44 5.37
CA ILE A 616 -41.48 2.82 6.17
C ILE A 616 -40.35 3.79 6.49
N HIS A 617 -39.79 3.63 7.68
CA HIS A 617 -38.68 4.41 8.21
C HIS A 617 -37.67 3.50 8.94
N LEU A 618 -36.39 3.87 8.90
CA LEU A 618 -35.36 3.26 9.72
C LEU A 618 -35.29 3.98 11.07
N LYS A 619 -35.38 3.22 12.17
CA LYS A 619 -35.39 3.72 13.56
C LYS A 619 -34.17 3.17 14.29
N LYS A 620 -33.34 4.00 14.95
CA LYS A 620 -32.19 3.51 15.74
C LYS A 620 -32.70 2.74 16.96
N LYS A 621 -32.25 1.49 17.16
CA LYS A 621 -32.71 0.63 18.26
C LYS A 621 -32.59 1.32 19.63
N ASP A 622 -33.50 0.95 20.53
CA ASP A 622 -33.61 1.46 21.90
C ASP A 622 -33.79 2.99 22.04
N THR A 623 -34.06 3.69 20.93
CA THR A 623 -34.34 5.14 20.88
C THR A 623 -35.54 5.43 19.99
N ASP A 624 -36.22 6.56 20.15
CA ASP A 624 -37.28 7.01 19.22
C ASP A 624 -36.75 7.85 18.03
N VAL A 625 -35.47 7.73 17.70
CA VAL A 625 -34.84 8.48 16.59
C VAL A 625 -35.05 7.76 15.26
N ILE A 626 -35.78 8.41 14.35
CA ILE A 626 -35.84 8.03 12.93
C ILE A 626 -34.61 8.60 12.22
N THR A 627 -33.85 7.76 11.51
CA THR A 627 -32.60 8.14 10.84
C THR A 627 -32.71 8.20 9.32
N SER A 628 -33.67 7.48 8.72
CA SER A 628 -33.91 7.56 7.27
C SER A 628 -34.94 8.62 6.90
N LYS A 629 -34.91 9.06 5.63
CA LYS A 629 -36.11 9.59 4.98
C LYS A 629 -37.18 8.49 4.90
N GLU A 630 -38.43 8.91 4.83
CA GLU A 630 -39.56 8.02 4.59
C GLU A 630 -39.53 7.42 3.18
N ARG A 631 -40.10 6.22 3.03
CA ARG A 631 -40.36 5.58 1.74
C ARG A 631 -41.76 4.97 1.75
N GLU A 632 -42.55 5.26 0.73
CA GLU A 632 -43.78 4.51 0.43
C GLU A 632 -43.44 3.10 -0.09
N VAL A 633 -44.11 2.09 0.42
CA VAL A 633 -44.07 0.71 -0.08
C VAL A 633 -45.50 0.22 -0.27
N ASP A 634 -45.79 -0.32 -1.44
CA ASP A 634 -47.07 -0.96 -1.70
C ASP A 634 -47.09 -2.38 -1.11
N ILE A 635 -48.08 -2.65 -0.25
CA ILE A 635 -48.46 -3.99 0.19
C ILE A 635 -49.35 -4.57 -0.90
N LEU A 636 -48.82 -5.51 -1.66
CA LEU A 636 -49.48 -6.19 -2.76
C LEU A 636 -50.20 -7.46 -2.26
N PRO A 637 -51.27 -7.91 -2.94
CA PRO A 637 -51.97 -9.15 -2.60
C PRO A 637 -51.01 -10.36 -2.59
N GLY A 638 -50.79 -10.95 -1.41
CA GLY A 638 -49.89 -12.10 -1.22
C GLY A 638 -50.31 -13.32 -2.04
N ASP A 639 -51.62 -13.56 -2.16
CA ASP A 639 -52.18 -14.61 -3.01
C ASP A 639 -51.89 -14.36 -4.51
N VAL A 640 -51.40 -13.18 -4.92
CA VAL A 640 -50.98 -12.88 -6.30
C VAL A 640 -49.45 -12.92 -6.43
N VAL A 641 -48.72 -12.25 -5.51
CA VAL A 641 -47.27 -12.03 -5.65
C VAL A 641 -46.40 -13.16 -5.09
N GLU A 642 -46.86 -13.88 -4.06
CA GLU A 642 -46.21 -15.11 -3.58
C GLU A 642 -46.96 -16.37 -4.04
N ASN A 643 -47.78 -16.24 -5.10
CA ASN A 643 -48.56 -17.37 -5.58
C ASN A 643 -47.68 -18.47 -6.16
N GLN A 644 -47.64 -19.59 -5.45
CA GLN A 644 -46.98 -20.85 -5.82
C GLN A 644 -47.59 -21.53 -7.06
N TYR A 645 -48.57 -20.92 -7.74
CA TYR A 645 -49.09 -21.30 -9.06
C TYR A 645 -47.99 -21.23 -10.13
N TYR A 646 -47.11 -22.20 -10.07
CA TYR A 646 -46.15 -22.52 -11.10
C TYR A 646 -46.82 -23.61 -11.95
N PRO A 647 -47.08 -23.42 -13.25
CA PRO A 647 -47.76 -24.41 -14.10
C PRO A 647 -47.04 -25.77 -14.18
N TRP A 648 -45.80 -25.85 -13.67
CA TRP A 648 -44.95 -27.04 -13.56
C TRP A 648 -44.48 -27.32 -12.12
N GLY A 649 -45.05 -26.63 -11.12
CA GLY A 649 -44.81 -26.83 -9.68
C GLY A 649 -46.08 -27.11 -8.88
N ASN A 650 -47.25 -26.71 -9.37
CA ASN A 650 -48.47 -27.50 -9.20
C ASN A 650 -48.35 -28.72 -10.10
N TYR A 651 -47.76 -29.81 -9.61
CA TYR A 651 -47.47 -31.04 -10.38
C TYR A 651 -48.71 -31.85 -10.83
N ASN A 652 -49.90 -31.23 -10.82
CA ASN A 652 -51.20 -31.89 -10.95
C ASN A 652 -51.91 -31.56 -12.27
N GLU A 653 -51.44 -30.55 -13.01
CA GLU A 653 -52.12 -30.13 -14.24
C GLU A 653 -51.64 -30.96 -15.43
N THR A 654 -52.40 -32.01 -15.75
CA THR A 654 -52.27 -32.89 -16.94
C THR A 654 -52.21 -32.18 -18.30
N ASP A 655 -52.44 -30.86 -18.29
CA ASP A 655 -52.67 -29.97 -19.41
C ASP A 655 -51.48 -29.01 -19.63
N PHE A 656 -50.44 -29.07 -18.79
CA PHE A 656 -49.17 -28.38 -18.98
C PHE A 656 -48.11 -29.34 -19.51
N TRP A 657 -47.23 -28.87 -20.39
CA TRP A 657 -46.06 -29.63 -20.84
C TRP A 657 -44.90 -28.69 -21.19
N MET A 658 -43.67 -29.12 -20.87
CA MET A 658 -42.44 -28.45 -21.26
C MET A 658 -41.41 -29.48 -21.72
N GLY A 659 -40.82 -29.29 -22.91
CA GLY A 659 -39.82 -30.19 -23.46
C GLY A 659 -38.71 -29.45 -24.20
N ALA A 660 -37.47 -29.91 -24.01
CA ALA A 660 -36.35 -29.51 -24.86
C ALA A 660 -36.49 -30.18 -26.23
N LEU A 661 -36.37 -29.38 -27.29
CA LEU A 661 -36.49 -29.84 -28.67
C LEU A 661 -35.17 -30.41 -29.19
N ASP A 662 -35.27 -31.31 -30.17
CA ASP A 662 -34.16 -31.99 -30.83
C ASP A 662 -34.10 -31.62 -32.33
N GLY A 663 -33.33 -32.38 -33.12
CA GLY A 663 -33.18 -32.15 -34.57
C GLY A 663 -32.74 -30.73 -34.92
N GLU A 664 -33.43 -30.11 -35.88
CA GLU A 664 -33.19 -28.73 -36.34
C GLU A 664 -33.60 -27.65 -35.30
N ASP A 665 -34.43 -28.02 -34.32
CA ASP A 665 -34.86 -27.14 -33.22
C ASP A 665 -34.01 -27.30 -31.94
N SER A 666 -32.92 -28.07 -32.01
CA SER A 666 -32.00 -28.29 -30.89
C SER A 666 -31.50 -26.98 -30.26
N GLY A 667 -31.53 -26.92 -28.93
CA GLY A 667 -31.27 -25.69 -28.15
C GLY A 667 -32.49 -24.80 -27.95
N LYS A 668 -33.70 -25.29 -28.24
CA LYS A 668 -34.98 -24.66 -27.89
C LYS A 668 -35.75 -25.48 -26.85
N ILE A 669 -36.72 -24.84 -26.21
CA ILE A 669 -37.72 -25.47 -25.32
C ILE A 669 -39.10 -25.06 -25.81
N ARG A 670 -40.03 -26.01 -25.99
CA ARG A 670 -41.45 -25.69 -26.21
C ARG A 670 -42.22 -25.86 -24.90
N VAL A 671 -43.17 -24.97 -24.67
CA VAL A 671 -44.07 -24.94 -23.52
C VAL A 671 -45.52 -24.90 -24.00
N LEU A 672 -46.39 -25.67 -23.34
CA LEU A 672 -47.83 -25.79 -23.60
C LEU A 672 -48.61 -25.64 -22.30
N TRP A 673 -49.77 -24.98 -22.32
CA TRP A 673 -50.66 -24.81 -21.15
C TRP A 673 -52.12 -24.60 -21.55
N ASN A 674 -53.05 -24.83 -20.62
CA ASN A 674 -54.49 -24.60 -20.80
C ASN A 674 -54.94 -23.29 -20.12
N ALA A 675 -55.40 -22.32 -20.91
CA ALA A 675 -55.80 -20.99 -20.44
C ALA A 675 -57.03 -21.01 -19.51
N THR A 676 -57.87 -22.04 -19.59
CA THR A 676 -59.12 -22.12 -18.80
C THR A 676 -58.91 -22.49 -17.34
N ARG A 677 -57.76 -23.09 -16.99
CA ARG A 677 -57.43 -23.55 -15.63
C ARG A 677 -56.55 -22.56 -14.84
N VAL A 678 -55.99 -21.55 -15.51
CA VAL A 678 -55.05 -20.60 -14.89
C VAL A 678 -55.69 -19.88 -13.70
N HIS A 679 -55.04 -19.99 -12.55
CA HIS A 679 -55.57 -19.52 -11.28
C HIS A 679 -55.83 -18.00 -11.28
N ARG A 680 -56.93 -17.57 -10.66
CA ARG A 680 -57.38 -16.17 -10.59
C ARG A 680 -57.40 -15.63 -9.15
N PRO A 681 -56.23 -15.48 -8.52
CA PRO A 681 -56.14 -15.09 -7.12
C PRO A 681 -56.76 -13.71 -6.90
N CYS A 682 -57.58 -13.54 -5.86
CA CYS A 682 -58.20 -12.25 -5.49
C CYS A 682 -59.02 -11.57 -6.61
N GLY A 683 -59.46 -12.34 -7.61
CA GLY A 683 -60.15 -11.84 -8.80
C GLY A 683 -59.25 -11.22 -9.87
N TYR A 684 -57.92 -11.31 -9.73
CA TYR A 684 -56.99 -10.94 -10.78
C TYR A 684 -56.98 -12.02 -11.88
N THR A 685 -56.92 -11.61 -13.15
CA THR A 685 -56.84 -12.50 -14.31
C THR A 685 -55.41 -12.51 -14.85
N ALA A 686 -54.85 -13.68 -15.17
CA ALA A 686 -53.52 -13.77 -15.76
C ALA A 686 -53.56 -13.38 -17.25
N GLU A 687 -52.71 -12.42 -17.64
CA GLU A 687 -52.65 -11.88 -19.00
C GLU A 687 -51.46 -12.46 -19.79
N LEU A 688 -50.28 -12.48 -19.16
CA LEU A 688 -49.02 -12.87 -19.79
C LEU A 688 -48.24 -13.84 -18.89
N PHE A 689 -47.68 -14.87 -19.51
CA PHE A 689 -46.59 -15.67 -18.96
C PHE A 689 -45.26 -15.19 -19.54
N THR A 690 -44.31 -14.86 -18.68
CA THR A 690 -42.99 -14.32 -19.03
C THR A 690 -41.92 -15.33 -18.61
N PHE A 691 -41.38 -16.05 -19.59
CA PHE A 691 -40.33 -17.06 -19.43
C PHE A 691 -38.97 -16.44 -19.73
N ASN A 692 -38.16 -16.18 -18.70
CA ASN A 692 -37.01 -15.27 -18.78
C ASN A 692 -37.42 -13.94 -19.46
N ASP A 693 -36.86 -13.63 -20.64
CA ASP A 693 -37.16 -12.41 -21.41
C ASP A 693 -38.33 -12.56 -22.41
N VAL A 694 -38.86 -13.78 -22.61
CA VAL A 694 -39.89 -14.07 -23.62
C VAL A 694 -41.28 -14.06 -22.98
N SER A 695 -42.14 -13.14 -23.40
CA SER A 695 -43.54 -13.06 -22.93
C SER A 695 -44.53 -13.61 -23.96
N ALA A 696 -45.50 -14.39 -23.49
CA ALA A 696 -46.60 -14.93 -24.28
C ALA A 696 -47.94 -14.66 -23.58
N LEU A 697 -48.99 -14.33 -24.35
CA LEU A 697 -50.35 -14.18 -23.83
C LEU A 697 -50.84 -15.51 -23.28
N VAL A 698 -51.50 -15.49 -22.12
CA VAL A 698 -52.06 -16.70 -21.49
C VAL A 698 -53.07 -17.38 -22.42
N SER A 699 -53.81 -16.61 -23.23
CA SER A 699 -54.73 -17.13 -24.25
C SER A 699 -54.06 -17.76 -25.50
N LYS A 700 -52.73 -17.81 -25.58
CA LYS A 700 -52.01 -18.39 -26.73
C LYS A 700 -51.79 -19.90 -26.60
N GLU A 701 -51.77 -20.42 -25.37
CA GLU A 701 -51.63 -21.85 -25.02
C GLU A 701 -50.31 -22.53 -25.47
N ASP A 702 -49.48 -21.90 -26.30
CA ASP A 702 -48.09 -22.33 -26.56
C ASP A 702 -47.04 -21.20 -26.66
N VAL A 703 -45.78 -21.55 -26.40
CA VAL A 703 -44.61 -20.76 -26.79
C VAL A 703 -43.39 -21.66 -27.03
N THR A 704 -42.49 -21.25 -27.92
CA THR A 704 -41.15 -21.85 -28.07
C THR A 704 -40.11 -20.82 -27.68
N LEU A 705 -39.16 -21.24 -26.85
CA LEU A 705 -38.15 -20.45 -26.17
C LEU A 705 -36.75 -20.87 -26.63
N SER A 706 -35.80 -19.93 -26.69
CA SER A 706 -34.37 -20.27 -26.78
C SER A 706 -33.86 -20.74 -25.42
N ALA A 707 -33.09 -21.83 -25.38
CA ALA A 707 -32.59 -22.39 -24.13
C ALA A 707 -31.16 -21.93 -23.82
N VAL A 708 -30.86 -21.67 -22.54
CA VAL A 708 -29.49 -21.47 -22.07
C VAL A 708 -28.85 -22.85 -21.87
N GLN A 709 -27.82 -23.17 -22.64
CA GLN A 709 -27.15 -24.46 -22.56
C GLN A 709 -26.01 -24.48 -21.53
N LYS A 710 -25.98 -25.50 -20.67
CA LYS A 710 -24.87 -25.81 -19.74
C LYS A 710 -24.33 -27.23 -19.94
N PRO A 711 -23.01 -27.44 -19.84
CA PRO A 711 -22.44 -28.79 -19.71
C PRO A 711 -22.81 -29.39 -18.36
N VAL A 712 -22.99 -30.72 -18.30
CA VAL A 712 -23.22 -31.49 -17.07
C VAL A 712 -22.13 -32.57 -16.96
N VAL A 713 -21.68 -32.85 -15.75
CA VAL A 713 -20.58 -33.80 -15.51
C VAL A 713 -21.03 -35.22 -15.91
N GLY A 714 -20.15 -35.99 -16.53
CA GLY A 714 -20.46 -37.34 -17.03
C GLY A 714 -21.34 -37.38 -18.30
N CYS A 715 -21.71 -36.23 -18.87
CA CYS A 715 -22.60 -36.15 -20.04
C CYS A 715 -21.88 -35.59 -21.29
N SER A 716 -22.12 -36.20 -22.45
CA SER A 716 -21.61 -35.74 -23.75
C SER A 716 -22.51 -34.70 -24.44
N VAL A 717 -23.74 -34.53 -23.95
CA VAL A 717 -24.76 -33.63 -24.49
C VAL A 717 -24.85 -32.36 -23.63
N LYS A 718 -25.02 -31.19 -24.25
CA LYS A 718 -25.33 -29.97 -23.50
C LYS A 718 -26.77 -30.00 -23.03
N THR A 719 -27.00 -29.70 -21.75
CA THR A 719 -28.35 -29.63 -21.18
C THR A 719 -28.93 -28.23 -21.32
N ASN A 720 -30.24 -28.14 -21.48
CA ASN A 720 -30.97 -26.88 -21.49
C ASN A 720 -31.35 -26.52 -20.04
N VAL A 721 -31.00 -25.33 -19.55
CA VAL A 721 -31.43 -24.87 -18.20
C VAL A 721 -32.92 -24.51 -18.24
N LEU A 722 -33.66 -24.88 -17.19
CA LEU A 722 -35.07 -24.54 -17.03
C LEU A 722 -35.26 -23.00 -16.96
N PRO A 723 -36.18 -22.40 -17.73
CA PRO A 723 -36.41 -20.96 -17.72
C PRO A 723 -37.16 -20.54 -16.45
N SER A 724 -36.82 -19.38 -15.89
CA SER A 724 -37.63 -18.76 -14.83
C SER A 724 -38.99 -18.32 -15.37
N LEU A 725 -40.06 -18.39 -14.57
CA LEU A 725 -41.38 -17.94 -14.98
C LEU A 725 -41.98 -16.91 -14.00
N SER A 726 -42.27 -15.75 -14.57
CA SER A 726 -43.02 -14.64 -13.99
C SER A 726 -44.41 -14.56 -14.65
N ILE A 727 -45.44 -14.16 -13.91
CA ILE A 727 -46.81 -14.02 -14.44
C ILE A 727 -47.24 -12.57 -14.27
N ILE A 728 -47.80 -11.96 -15.32
CA ILE A 728 -48.45 -10.65 -15.23
C ILE A 728 -49.96 -10.86 -15.13
N TYR A 729 -50.51 -10.37 -14.04
CA TYR A 729 -51.92 -10.37 -13.69
C TYR A 729 -52.53 -8.99 -13.92
N SER A 730 -53.81 -8.93 -14.31
CA SER A 730 -54.61 -7.70 -14.40
C SER A 730 -55.82 -7.74 -13.47
N LYS A 731 -56.22 -6.58 -12.96
CA LYS A 731 -57.53 -6.37 -12.32
C LYS A 731 -57.87 -4.87 -12.32
N ASP A 732 -59.07 -4.50 -12.74
CA ASP A 732 -59.59 -3.13 -12.65
C ASP A 732 -58.65 -2.04 -13.25
N GLY A 733 -57.83 -2.41 -14.25
CA GLY A 733 -56.83 -1.56 -14.89
C GLY A 733 -55.44 -1.56 -14.24
N ILE A 734 -55.28 -2.18 -13.07
CA ILE A 734 -54.01 -2.39 -12.38
C ILE A 734 -53.35 -3.67 -12.92
N TYR A 735 -52.04 -3.62 -13.14
CA TYR A 735 -51.24 -4.79 -13.51
C TYR A 735 -50.24 -5.13 -12.39
N LEU A 736 -50.22 -6.39 -11.95
CA LEU A 736 -49.27 -6.91 -10.98
C LEU A 736 -48.39 -7.99 -11.62
N ARG A 737 -47.08 -7.88 -11.45
CA ARG A 737 -46.11 -8.88 -11.90
C ARG A 737 -45.68 -9.75 -10.71
N ARG A 738 -46.00 -11.04 -10.73
CA ARG A 738 -45.38 -12.00 -9.81
C ARG A 738 -43.88 -12.09 -10.10
N PRO A 739 -42.98 -12.06 -9.10
CA PRO A 739 -41.57 -12.40 -9.27
C PRO A 739 -41.32 -13.66 -10.12
N PRO A 740 -40.16 -13.74 -10.78
CA PRO A 740 -39.73 -14.97 -11.44
C PRO A 740 -39.48 -16.05 -10.38
N TYR A 741 -40.30 -17.09 -10.37
CA TYR A 741 -40.02 -18.31 -9.61
C TYR A 741 -39.10 -19.22 -10.44
N VAL A 742 -38.31 -20.05 -9.75
CA VAL A 742 -37.52 -21.17 -10.30
C VAL A 742 -37.59 -22.31 -9.28
N PRO A 743 -37.72 -23.59 -9.67
CA PRO A 743 -37.59 -24.71 -8.73
C PRO A 743 -36.17 -24.70 -8.13
N THR A 744 -36.05 -24.66 -6.80
CA THR A 744 -34.82 -24.22 -6.14
C THR A 744 -33.74 -25.32 -6.09
N PRO A 745 -32.47 -25.02 -6.43
CA PRO A 745 -31.44 -26.04 -6.66
C PRO A 745 -30.71 -26.51 -5.38
N TYR A 746 -31.42 -26.70 -4.26
CA TYR A 746 -30.85 -27.23 -3.01
C TYR A 746 -31.37 -28.65 -2.70
N PRO A 747 -30.53 -29.57 -2.19
CA PRO A 747 -30.56 -30.99 -2.56
C PRO A 747 -31.59 -31.86 -1.82
N THR A 748 -32.62 -31.27 -1.21
CA THR A 748 -33.57 -32.02 -0.37
C THR A 748 -35.02 -32.02 -0.87
N TYR A 749 -35.48 -30.98 -1.59
CA TYR A 749 -36.93 -30.84 -1.86
C TYR A 749 -37.36 -30.39 -3.27
N SER A 750 -36.45 -29.96 -4.16
CA SER A 750 -36.79 -29.77 -5.58
C SER A 750 -35.68 -30.32 -6.47
N PRO A 751 -35.94 -31.35 -7.31
CA PRO A 751 -34.85 -32.09 -7.97
C PRO A 751 -34.59 -31.68 -9.43
N LEU A 752 -35.32 -30.68 -9.97
CA LEU A 752 -35.39 -30.41 -11.40
C LEU A 752 -34.70 -29.07 -11.76
N THR A 753 -33.51 -29.16 -12.35
CA THR A 753 -32.68 -27.98 -12.71
C THR A 753 -32.40 -27.90 -14.22
N PHE A 754 -32.54 -29.01 -14.94
CA PHE A 754 -32.12 -29.15 -16.34
C PHE A 754 -33.18 -29.83 -17.22
N LEU A 755 -32.99 -29.74 -18.53
CA LEU A 755 -33.76 -30.42 -19.56
C LEU A 755 -32.81 -31.15 -20.53
N PHE A 756 -32.96 -32.48 -20.61
CA PHE A 756 -32.48 -33.26 -21.73
C PHE A 756 -33.54 -33.27 -22.85
N PRO A 757 -33.14 -33.26 -24.14
CA PRO A 757 -34.05 -33.58 -25.22
C PRO A 757 -34.46 -35.06 -25.10
N VAL A 758 -35.77 -35.31 -25.13
CA VAL A 758 -36.40 -36.63 -24.97
C VAL A 758 -37.65 -36.68 -25.84
N GLU A 759 -37.97 -37.87 -26.37
CA GLU A 759 -39.23 -38.05 -27.09
C GLU A 759 -40.44 -37.88 -26.13
N PRO A 760 -41.58 -37.31 -26.57
CA PRO A 760 -42.82 -37.29 -25.78
C PRO A 760 -43.33 -38.69 -25.38
N SER A 761 -42.90 -39.72 -26.13
CA SER A 761 -43.15 -41.15 -25.89
C SER A 761 -42.57 -41.70 -24.58
N ILE A 762 -41.71 -40.95 -23.88
CA ILE A 762 -41.17 -41.31 -22.56
C ILE A 762 -42.26 -41.33 -21.46
N THR A 763 -43.45 -40.79 -21.74
CA THR A 763 -44.61 -40.80 -20.84
C THR A 763 -45.08 -42.23 -20.52
N PRO A 764 -45.17 -42.64 -19.24
CA PRO A 764 -45.70 -43.95 -18.86
C PRO A 764 -47.24 -43.95 -18.90
N GLU A 765 -47.81 -44.09 -20.10
CA GLU A 765 -49.27 -44.20 -20.26
C GLU A 765 -49.82 -45.50 -19.66
N ASP A 766 -49.13 -46.62 -19.89
CA ASP A 766 -49.40 -47.95 -19.31
C ASP A 766 -48.44 -48.30 -18.16
N LEU A 767 -48.63 -47.66 -17.00
CA LEU A 767 -48.04 -48.12 -15.73
C LEU A 767 -48.92 -49.23 -15.13
N SER A 768 -48.43 -50.47 -15.13
CA SER A 768 -49.14 -51.66 -14.65
C SER A 768 -49.11 -51.76 -13.11
N HIS A 769 -49.80 -50.83 -12.44
CA HIS A 769 -49.86 -50.73 -10.98
C HIS A 769 -50.36 -52.02 -10.32
N ILE A 770 -49.45 -52.77 -9.68
CA ILE A 770 -49.78 -53.79 -8.70
C ILE A 770 -49.58 -53.18 -7.31
N VAL A 771 -50.61 -52.47 -6.84
CA VAL A 771 -50.72 -52.07 -5.43
C VAL A 771 -51.06 -53.33 -4.63
N HIS A 772 -50.05 -53.97 -4.04
CA HIS A 772 -50.24 -55.11 -3.15
C HIS A 772 -50.46 -54.62 -1.72
N GLY A 773 -51.73 -54.34 -1.39
CA GLY A 773 -52.13 -53.80 -0.11
C GLY A 773 -51.73 -52.32 0.00
N ALA A 774 -50.76 -52.02 0.86
CA ALA A 774 -50.30 -50.64 1.10
C ALA A 774 -48.99 -50.29 0.37
N THR A 775 -48.30 -51.22 -0.27
CA THR A 775 -46.98 -50.96 -0.89
C THR A 775 -47.13 -50.51 -2.34
N VAL A 776 -46.44 -49.44 -2.73
CA VAL A 776 -46.33 -49.02 -4.13
C VAL A 776 -45.22 -49.79 -4.82
N LYS A 777 -45.50 -50.25 -6.05
CA LYS A 777 -44.49 -50.75 -6.98
C LYS A 777 -44.57 -50.00 -8.31
N LEU A 778 -43.43 -49.52 -8.81
CA LEU A 778 -43.28 -48.86 -10.10
C LEU A 778 -42.61 -49.81 -11.10
N ASP A 779 -43.32 -50.15 -12.18
CA ASP A 779 -42.79 -50.97 -13.28
C ASP A 779 -43.03 -50.21 -14.60
N GLY A 780 -41.95 -49.85 -15.30
CA GLY A 780 -42.00 -48.85 -16.36
C GLY A 780 -41.07 -49.16 -17.53
N PRO A 781 -41.27 -48.49 -18.69
CA PRO A 781 -40.49 -48.73 -19.89
C PRO A 781 -39.01 -48.41 -19.64
N ARG A 782 -38.11 -49.33 -20.04
CA ARG A 782 -36.66 -49.13 -19.93
C ARG A 782 -36.16 -48.32 -21.12
N ILE A 783 -36.19 -47.00 -20.98
CA ILE A 783 -35.81 -46.07 -22.04
C ILE A 783 -34.35 -45.63 -21.88
N ASN A 784 -33.62 -45.55 -23.00
CA ASN A 784 -32.21 -45.15 -23.02
C ASN A 784 -32.11 -43.61 -22.96
N CYS A 785 -31.86 -43.08 -21.77
CA CYS A 785 -31.58 -41.65 -21.57
C CYS A 785 -30.20 -41.26 -22.15
N PRO A 786 -30.04 -40.07 -22.76
CA PRO A 786 -28.78 -39.68 -23.43
C PRO A 786 -27.52 -39.66 -22.55
N CYS A 787 -27.66 -39.48 -21.23
CA CYS A 787 -26.53 -39.27 -20.30
C CYS A 787 -26.68 -39.99 -18.93
N GLY A 788 -27.51 -41.03 -18.83
CA GLY A 788 -27.70 -41.77 -17.58
C GLY A 788 -28.91 -42.70 -17.61
N SER A 789 -29.69 -42.73 -16.54
CA SER A 789 -30.83 -43.66 -16.39
C SER A 789 -32.19 -42.96 -16.49
N PHE A 790 -33.17 -43.67 -17.06
CA PHE A 790 -34.58 -43.32 -16.94
C PHE A 790 -35.08 -43.67 -15.54
N GLN A 791 -35.85 -42.77 -14.92
CA GLN A 791 -36.49 -42.97 -13.63
C GLN A 791 -37.91 -42.40 -13.65
N ILE A 792 -38.75 -42.86 -12.73
CA ILE A 792 -40.10 -42.32 -12.51
C ILE A 792 -40.09 -41.65 -11.14
N ILE A 793 -40.32 -40.34 -11.11
CA ILE A 793 -40.60 -39.61 -9.87
C ILE A 793 -42.06 -39.82 -9.51
N MET A 794 -42.32 -40.12 -8.24
CA MET A 794 -43.66 -40.15 -7.68
C MET A 794 -43.79 -39.12 -6.55
N MET A 795 -44.86 -38.33 -6.61
CA MET A 795 -45.29 -37.41 -5.57
C MET A 795 -46.74 -37.69 -5.19
N MET A 796 -47.10 -37.45 -3.94
CA MET A 796 -48.45 -37.74 -3.44
C MET A 796 -49.05 -36.60 -2.62
N ARG A 797 -50.38 -36.62 -2.53
CA ARG A 797 -51.20 -35.71 -1.74
C ARG A 797 -52.31 -36.46 -0.99
N ASP A 798 -52.51 -36.13 0.27
CA ASP A 798 -53.56 -36.63 1.19
C ASP A 798 -54.75 -35.64 1.22
N GLU A 799 -55.97 -36.11 1.52
CA GLU A 799 -57.15 -35.26 1.75
C GLU A 799 -56.96 -34.22 2.87
N LYS A 800 -56.26 -34.59 3.94
CA LYS A 800 -56.27 -33.85 5.22
C LYS A 800 -55.10 -32.89 5.38
N ASN A 801 -54.14 -32.92 4.47
CA ASN A 801 -52.96 -32.07 4.55
C ASN A 801 -52.40 -31.81 3.13
N ILE A 802 -52.22 -30.54 2.75
CA ILE A 802 -51.53 -30.17 1.51
C ILE A 802 -50.01 -30.24 1.74
N SER A 803 -49.54 -31.43 2.14
CA SER A 803 -48.13 -31.74 2.36
C SER A 803 -47.66 -32.71 1.28
N TRP A 804 -47.01 -32.17 0.25
CA TRP A 804 -46.43 -32.94 -0.84
C TRP A 804 -45.30 -33.83 -0.33
N THR A 805 -45.37 -35.13 -0.59
CA THR A 805 -44.29 -36.07 -0.27
C THR A 805 -43.77 -36.74 -1.53
N ARG A 806 -42.45 -36.68 -1.72
CA ARG A 806 -41.74 -37.61 -2.62
C ARG A 806 -41.78 -38.99 -1.99
N VAL A 807 -42.13 -39.99 -2.79
CA VAL A 807 -42.24 -41.39 -2.37
C VAL A 807 -41.54 -42.27 -3.41
N ASN A 808 -40.89 -43.34 -2.97
CA ASN A 808 -40.01 -44.19 -3.78
C ASN A 808 -40.65 -45.55 -4.05
N ASP A 809 -40.04 -46.33 -4.94
CA ASP A 809 -40.44 -47.72 -5.19
C ASP A 809 -40.27 -48.57 -3.90
N GLY A 810 -41.32 -49.30 -3.52
CA GLY A 810 -41.35 -50.11 -2.29
C GLY A 810 -41.83 -49.39 -1.01
N ASP A 811 -42.08 -48.07 -1.04
CA ASP A 811 -42.64 -47.35 0.11
C ASP A 811 -44.10 -47.74 0.39
N THR A 812 -44.54 -47.55 1.64
CA THR A 812 -45.89 -47.89 2.11
C THR A 812 -46.79 -46.68 2.35
N LEU A 813 -48.02 -46.78 1.83
CA LEU A 813 -49.07 -45.77 1.91
C LEU A 813 -49.87 -45.88 3.21
N ARG A 814 -50.53 -44.77 3.58
CA ARG A 814 -51.52 -44.73 4.67
C ARG A 814 -52.91 -45.01 4.12
N GLU A 815 -53.81 -45.52 4.95
CA GLU A 815 -55.23 -45.71 4.60
C GLU A 815 -55.90 -44.37 4.25
N GLY A 816 -56.67 -44.34 3.15
CA GLY A 816 -57.38 -43.14 2.68
C GLY A 816 -57.29 -42.89 1.17
N ASN A 817 -57.88 -41.78 0.73
CA ASN A 817 -57.75 -41.28 -0.63
C ASN A 817 -56.44 -40.49 -0.79
N HIS A 818 -55.64 -40.87 -1.78
CA HIS A 818 -54.41 -40.19 -2.17
C HIS A 818 -54.44 -39.88 -3.67
N TRP A 819 -53.93 -38.72 -4.04
CA TRP A 819 -53.65 -38.41 -5.44
C TRP A 819 -52.17 -38.60 -5.70
N MET A 820 -51.85 -39.46 -6.67
CA MET A 820 -50.50 -39.86 -7.05
C MET A 820 -50.14 -39.22 -8.39
N TYR A 821 -49.00 -38.53 -8.43
CA TYR A 821 -48.49 -37.80 -9.58
C TYR A 821 -47.18 -38.43 -10.03
N LEU A 822 -47.14 -38.91 -11.27
CA LEU A 822 -46.08 -39.74 -11.82
C LEU A 822 -45.42 -39.05 -13.01
N THR A 823 -44.12 -38.79 -12.92
CA THR A 823 -43.35 -38.10 -13.98
C THR A 823 -42.16 -38.95 -14.40
N GLY A 824 -42.13 -39.36 -15.68
CA GLY A 824 -40.97 -40.00 -16.28
C GLY A 824 -39.87 -38.98 -16.59
N VAL A 825 -38.63 -39.26 -16.18
CA VAL A 825 -37.48 -38.35 -16.27
C VAL A 825 -36.18 -39.07 -16.61
N CYS A 826 -35.17 -38.32 -17.06
CA CYS A 826 -33.80 -38.80 -17.11
C CYS A 826 -32.97 -38.21 -15.95
N ILE A 827 -31.98 -38.95 -15.45
CA ILE A 827 -31.02 -38.44 -14.45
C ILE A 827 -29.60 -38.66 -14.95
N ALA A 828 -28.73 -37.66 -14.76
CA ALA A 828 -27.32 -37.74 -15.13
C ALA A 828 -26.52 -38.64 -14.17
N SER A 829 -25.47 -39.28 -14.67
CA SER A 829 -24.60 -40.13 -13.84
C SER A 829 -23.67 -39.32 -12.93
N GLY A 830 -24.12 -39.00 -11.71
CA GLY A 830 -23.28 -38.40 -10.65
C GLY A 830 -23.66 -36.99 -10.20
N ASP A 831 -24.82 -36.48 -10.62
CA ASP A 831 -25.42 -35.22 -10.15
C ASP A 831 -26.84 -35.53 -9.61
N ASP A 832 -27.27 -34.87 -8.53
CA ASP A 832 -28.66 -34.97 -8.03
C ASP A 832 -29.66 -34.22 -8.94
N GLY A 833 -29.16 -33.49 -9.93
CA GLY A 833 -29.94 -32.75 -10.92
C GLY A 833 -30.65 -33.66 -11.93
N ILE A 834 -31.97 -33.75 -11.81
CA ILE A 834 -32.85 -34.43 -12.77
C ILE A 834 -33.05 -33.54 -14.00
N GLY A 835 -33.23 -34.15 -15.18
CA GLY A 835 -33.67 -33.43 -16.36
C GLY A 835 -34.34 -34.25 -17.46
N GLY A 836 -35.02 -33.55 -18.36
CA GLY A 836 -35.85 -34.16 -19.41
C GLY A 836 -37.18 -34.65 -18.83
N TYR A 837 -38.28 -34.24 -19.45
CA TYR A 837 -39.63 -34.41 -18.91
C TYR A 837 -40.49 -35.21 -19.90
N GLY A 838 -41.00 -36.36 -19.47
CA GLY A 838 -42.25 -36.89 -20.01
C GLY A 838 -43.45 -36.09 -19.49
N ARG A 839 -44.67 -36.42 -19.95
CA ARG A 839 -45.90 -35.85 -19.37
C ARG A 839 -46.13 -36.43 -17.97
N THR A 840 -46.57 -35.60 -17.02
CA THR A 840 -47.01 -36.07 -15.70
C THR A 840 -48.42 -36.68 -15.79
N VAL A 841 -48.61 -37.84 -15.16
CA VAL A 841 -49.89 -38.55 -15.08
C VAL A 841 -50.43 -38.50 -13.65
N GLU A 842 -51.67 -38.05 -13.49
CA GLU A 842 -52.43 -38.14 -12.24
C GLU A 842 -53.16 -39.49 -12.13
N ARG A 843 -53.15 -40.09 -10.95
CA ARG A 843 -53.96 -41.26 -10.59
C ARG A 843 -54.55 -41.08 -9.20
N GLU A 844 -55.86 -41.29 -9.08
CA GLU A 844 -56.52 -41.41 -7.77
C GLU A 844 -56.29 -42.81 -7.20
N LEU A 845 -55.84 -42.90 -5.95
CA LEU A 845 -55.63 -44.14 -5.20
C LEU A 845 -56.50 -44.12 -3.94
N ASN A 846 -57.44 -45.07 -3.83
CA ASN A 846 -58.08 -45.37 -2.55
C ASN A 846 -57.33 -46.54 -1.90
N VAL A 847 -56.59 -46.27 -0.83
CA VAL A 847 -55.84 -47.28 -0.07
C VAL A 847 -56.76 -47.86 1.00
N GLU A 848 -57.46 -48.94 0.65
CA GLU A 848 -58.24 -49.72 1.59
C GLU A 848 -57.33 -50.39 2.63
N GLY A 849 -57.65 -50.20 3.92
CA GLY A 849 -56.95 -50.88 5.01
C GLY A 849 -57.11 -52.40 4.96
N PRO A 850 -56.21 -53.18 5.59
CA PRO A 850 -56.34 -54.63 5.66
C PRO A 850 -57.69 -54.98 6.27
N SER A 851 -58.47 -55.80 5.57
CA SER A 851 -59.89 -56.03 5.86
C SER A 851 -60.10 -56.59 7.26
N GLN A 852 -60.37 -55.68 8.21
CA GLN A 852 -60.60 -56.03 9.60
C GLN A 852 -61.82 -56.95 9.66
N LEU A 853 -61.59 -58.19 10.12
CA LEU A 853 -62.66 -59.14 10.42
C LEU A 853 -63.72 -58.39 11.24
N PRO A 854 -64.98 -58.29 10.76
CA PRO A 854 -65.95 -57.36 11.31
C PRO A 854 -66.01 -57.40 12.83
N SER A 855 -66.08 -56.24 13.48
CA SER A 855 -65.86 -56.09 14.93
C SER A 855 -66.82 -56.88 15.83
N TRP A 856 -67.83 -57.55 15.27
CA TRP A 856 -68.67 -58.54 15.96
C TRP A 856 -68.06 -59.96 16.04
N VAL A 857 -67.09 -60.33 15.19
CA VAL A 857 -66.50 -61.69 15.14
C VAL A 857 -65.72 -62.02 16.41
N VAL A 858 -64.98 -61.07 16.98
CA VAL A 858 -64.23 -61.26 18.24
C VAL A 858 -65.18 -61.37 19.45
N PRO A 859 -66.20 -60.49 19.62
CA PRO A 859 -67.30 -60.71 20.57
C PRO A 859 -68.02 -62.05 20.40
N VAL A 860 -68.42 -62.44 19.18
CA VAL A 860 -69.14 -63.70 18.96
C VAL A 860 -68.27 -64.93 19.25
N SER A 861 -66.98 -64.89 18.92
CA SER A 861 -66.04 -65.97 19.27
C SER A 861 -65.81 -66.07 20.78
N THR A 862 -65.64 -64.94 21.48
CA THR A 862 -65.47 -64.93 22.94
C THR A 862 -66.73 -65.35 23.67
N VAL A 863 -67.92 -64.92 23.22
CA VAL A 863 -69.22 -65.39 23.73
C VAL A 863 -69.44 -66.88 23.45
N GLY A 864 -69.07 -67.36 22.26
CA GLY A 864 -69.14 -68.79 21.92
C GLY A 864 -68.28 -69.66 22.83
N VAL A 865 -67.03 -69.25 23.07
CA VAL A 865 -66.12 -69.91 24.03
C VAL A 865 -66.68 -69.84 25.46
N LEU A 866 -67.24 -68.71 25.89
CA LEU A 866 -67.91 -68.57 27.19
C LEU A 866 -69.11 -69.51 27.34
N ILE A 867 -69.95 -69.64 26.32
CA ILE A 867 -71.10 -70.56 26.31
C ILE A 867 -70.63 -72.03 26.40
N VAL A 868 -69.56 -72.39 25.69
CA VAL A 868 -68.96 -73.75 25.78
C VAL A 868 -68.40 -74.01 27.19
N ILE A 869 -67.65 -73.06 27.77
CA ILE A 869 -67.10 -73.18 29.13
C ILE A 869 -68.23 -73.30 30.16
N ILE A 870 -69.26 -72.44 30.09
CA ILE A 870 -70.45 -72.51 30.97
C ILE A 870 -71.16 -73.87 30.80
N SER A 871 -71.32 -74.36 29.57
CA SER A 871 -71.93 -75.66 29.30
C SER A 871 -71.14 -76.82 29.90
N VAL A 872 -69.81 -76.80 29.80
CA VAL A 872 -68.91 -77.79 30.41
C VAL A 872 -68.96 -77.71 31.95
N VAL A 873 -68.97 -76.51 32.54
CA VAL A 873 -69.10 -76.31 33.98
C VAL A 873 -70.46 -76.80 34.49
N VAL A 874 -71.56 -76.48 33.80
CA VAL A 874 -72.91 -76.97 34.13
C VAL A 874 -72.98 -78.48 34.02
N ALA A 875 -72.45 -79.08 32.94
CA ALA A 875 -72.38 -80.53 32.79
C ALA A 875 -71.57 -81.19 33.93
N TYR A 876 -70.41 -80.64 34.28
CA TYR A 876 -69.58 -81.10 35.40
C TYR A 876 -70.33 -80.98 36.74
N VAL A 877 -71.02 -79.87 37.01
CA VAL A 877 -71.82 -79.66 38.22
C VAL A 877 -73.01 -80.62 38.28
N VAL A 878 -73.69 -80.90 37.16
CA VAL A 878 -74.80 -81.87 37.08
C VAL A 878 -74.29 -83.30 37.30
N VAL A 879 -73.18 -83.69 36.70
CA VAL A 879 -72.54 -85.01 36.92
C VAL A 879 -72.09 -85.15 38.37
N LYS A 880 -71.48 -84.11 38.96
CA LYS A 880 -71.04 -84.09 40.37
C LYS A 880 -72.24 -84.16 41.33
N ARG A 881 -73.32 -83.41 41.09
CA ARG A 881 -74.58 -83.50 41.86
C ARG A 881 -75.27 -84.87 41.72
N ARG A 882 -75.23 -85.50 40.53
CA ARG A 882 -75.73 -86.87 40.33
C ARG A 882 -74.91 -87.90 41.11
N ARG A 883 -73.57 -87.83 41.08
CA ARG A 883 -72.71 -88.73 41.89
C ARG A 883 -72.93 -88.56 43.39
N VAL A 884 -73.07 -87.34 43.91
CA VAL A 884 -73.34 -87.11 45.35
C VAL A 884 -74.69 -87.71 45.77
N ARG A 885 -75.76 -87.57 44.97
CA ARG A 885 -77.04 -88.21 45.29
C ARG A 885 -77.01 -89.74 45.21
N TYR A 886 -76.16 -90.33 44.36
CA TYR A 886 -75.97 -91.78 44.27
C TYR A 886 -75.12 -92.39 45.41
N HIS A 887 -74.61 -91.58 46.34
CA HIS A 887 -73.95 -92.04 47.57
C HIS A 887 -74.66 -91.55 48.85
N GLN A 888 -75.94 -91.17 48.72
CA GLN A 888 -76.86 -90.96 49.86
C GLN A 888 -78.16 -91.77 49.72
N ILE A 889 -78.21 -92.72 48.77
CA ILE A 889 -79.26 -93.73 48.64
C ILE A 889 -78.59 -95.09 48.35
N GLN A 890 -77.85 -95.59 49.34
CA GLN A 890 -77.47 -96.99 49.48
C GLN A 890 -77.23 -97.29 50.97
#